data_AF-A0A7V8GNN7-F1
#
_entry.id   AF-A0A7V8GNN7-F1
#
_cell.length_a   1.000
_cell.length_b   1.000
_cell.length_c   1.000
_cell.angle_alpha   90.00
_cell.angle_beta   90.00
_cell.angle_gamma   90.00
#
_symmetry.space_group_name_H-M   'P 1'
#
loop_
_entity.id
_entity.type
_entity.pdbx_description
1 polymer ?
#
loop_
_entity_poly.entity_id
_entity_poly.type
_entity_poly.pdbx_seq_one_letter_code
_entity_poly.pdbx_strand_id
1 'polypeptide(L)'
;MDGIVTTDWKQILKRIAIATGKVLWLVARWLFALLVKVGRFIVLRAIPAIGAWLRSTAFPALGRLYRWLPHRRRVVGVAAGAAAIAVAVLLLRVPDDPGAPAPHTAQAPAKPAEPAVLTLTPMRAPPGAAIVANGLALAEGEPFEVTVGGLPAAAQRLDDGRLQLRVPLYLGDGAWPVPPAEAQAVEVRRDGTLLAASQAGLRVTELPRAPGTTARVQRSLDAATTAYERIFESLPASDEQDRVQRRALLAALRGLVSEGDHSLAALLAGTSPLLEGAEPDAELMDALLASGGVADNLDAFAQALGPGPADSGSVALLAAGGSAFPMALSLGSMPTPFSTAGGPKCRGDGKDFELACQMQMYGLLDDLAREYIKPTADTYANVMLALATVGAPLSAHPLSTLISAVLSVANLVIGKIAPSLLPSNLTRFELESVKPLVALQETVPARIVVEARNTPQSITLNDLIDVAKSTVGAAIEFDGYVVETLKRMFYYTIDLYMGVLRGVDHVSPNASDAVNPGLFTLPMKKWGPLKVSSSDLVSLFSYDEPILATREEEMEWRAEQRGQTTVRAMPRGPGERSKVLQDHTLCWGCVWSGGAFGTEMPQSSKRVAVEIEFKALPPQGKAPLDVDLAWELKPREDRAPVPCTVDFGDGTQARRIPDCTDTARVRHTYDYTSRLNEKTGGAYLPTLRIDGSPIEAKAEVFTDWTFRSSPETGQAPLEAKFHWDIPWPPDQKAPRCEFDPGDGSARESFDDCLAVTRTEHTFERRGSFVPTLTLIHGGARDTKTAPVSVAEEGTCDADLLKHKAWTGSVSFSQSRDVWHPRGYYHVVYSHSIRLHARMDERTRREFRGADYLVQYYSPLPEGSAKITYSRHDYSGDRLNSSDTFDGSGRLQRQEPHMSEDGSMLTLTLNAKKCTFSLYLQGQVFGSGEQWDYKGTEAYSGYRWFNSVHVEGMVTSSGSISGSSSVPLLSRSQIERNDIEKTSWASELDGVVGALGENGLGSMAVSWQFAPAD
;
A
#
# COMPACT_ATOMS: atom_id res chain seq x y z
N MET A 1 -102.88 16.08 0.78
CA MET A 1 -102.57 16.52 2.15
C MET A 1 -101.20 17.15 2.10
N ASP A 2 -101.20 18.48 2.18
CA ASP A 2 -100.05 19.37 2.04
C ASP A 2 -99.10 19.29 3.23
N GLY A 3 -97.81 19.55 2.98
CA GLY A 3 -96.86 19.91 4.03
C GLY A 3 -95.41 19.48 3.77
N ILE A 4 -94.76 19.99 2.73
CA ILE A 4 -93.28 19.91 2.63
C ILE A 4 -92.69 21.14 3.30
N VAL A 5 -92.17 20.93 4.52
CA VAL A 5 -91.29 21.84 5.24
C VAL A 5 -89.93 21.82 4.55
N THR A 6 -89.56 22.91 3.86
CA THR A 6 -88.21 23.11 3.34
C THR A 6 -87.28 23.53 4.47
N THR A 7 -86.50 22.59 5.01
CA THR A 7 -85.42 22.89 5.95
C THR A 7 -84.19 23.33 5.16
N ASP A 8 -83.79 24.58 5.34
CA ASP A 8 -82.69 25.25 4.63
C ASP A 8 -81.31 24.63 4.99
N TRP A 9 -80.88 23.70 4.14
CA TRP A 9 -79.59 22.99 4.19
C TRP A 9 -78.37 23.92 4.27
N LYS A 10 -78.48 25.15 3.75
CA LYS A 10 -77.37 26.12 3.79
C LYS A 10 -77.08 26.61 5.21
N GLN A 11 -78.08 26.65 6.10
CA GLN A 11 -77.83 27.00 7.50
C GLN A 11 -77.10 25.89 8.26
N ILE A 12 -77.33 24.62 7.91
CA ILE A 12 -76.68 23.48 8.56
C ILE A 12 -75.20 23.43 8.20
N LEU A 13 -74.87 23.56 6.90
CA LEU A 13 -73.48 23.60 6.43
C LEU A 13 -72.69 24.78 7.01
N LYS A 14 -73.32 25.96 7.13
CA LYS A 14 -72.67 27.13 7.74
C LYS A 14 -72.37 26.92 9.23
N ARG A 15 -73.25 26.21 9.97
CA ARG A 15 -73.01 25.87 11.38
C ARG A 15 -71.90 24.83 11.54
N ILE A 16 -71.82 23.85 10.64
CA ILE A 16 -70.75 22.84 10.64
C ILE A 16 -69.40 23.51 10.35
N ALA A 17 -69.28 24.33 9.31
CA ALA A 17 -68.02 25.00 8.98
C ALA A 17 -67.51 25.91 10.12
N ILE A 18 -68.41 26.63 10.80
CA ILE A 18 -68.06 27.47 11.95
C ILE A 18 -67.63 26.61 13.16
N ALA A 19 -68.26 25.46 13.38
CA ALA A 19 -67.88 24.53 14.43
C ALA A 19 -66.48 23.93 14.17
N THR A 20 -66.21 23.48 12.94
CA THR A 20 -64.92 22.90 12.56
C THR A 20 -63.79 23.92 12.63
N GLY A 21 -64.04 25.16 12.19
CA GLY A 21 -63.07 26.26 12.32
C GLY A 21 -62.72 26.60 13.78
N LYS A 22 -63.69 26.55 14.69
CA LYS A 22 -63.45 26.76 16.13
C LYS A 22 -62.63 25.63 16.75
N VAL A 23 -62.86 24.38 16.34
CA VAL A 23 -62.10 23.21 16.82
C VAL A 23 -60.64 23.29 16.33
N LEU A 24 -60.41 23.59 15.06
CA LEU A 24 -59.06 23.76 14.49
C LEU A 24 -58.27 24.89 15.17
N TRP A 25 -58.92 26.02 15.44
CA TRP A 25 -58.28 27.12 16.16
C TRP A 25 -57.90 26.76 17.60
N LEU A 26 -58.73 25.95 18.27
CA LEU A 26 -58.45 25.46 19.62
C LEU A 26 -57.23 24.52 19.61
N VAL A 27 -57.16 23.60 18.64
CA VAL A 27 -56.00 22.69 18.47
C VAL A 27 -54.71 23.46 18.20
N ALA A 28 -54.74 24.45 17.30
CA ALA A 28 -53.58 25.29 17.02
C ALA A 28 -53.10 26.05 18.27
N ARG A 29 -54.03 26.55 19.08
CA ARG A 29 -53.72 27.24 20.33
C ARG A 29 -53.08 26.31 21.39
N TRP A 30 -53.51 25.05 21.45
CA TRP A 30 -52.89 24.05 22.33
C TRP A 30 -51.48 23.65 21.88
N LEU A 31 -51.27 23.47 20.58
CA LEU A 31 -49.93 23.19 20.00
C LEU A 31 -48.96 24.33 20.26
N PHE A 32 -49.41 25.58 20.07
CA PHE A 32 -48.57 26.74 20.37
C PHE A 32 -48.21 26.85 21.85
N ALA A 33 -49.16 26.58 22.75
CA ALA A 33 -48.91 26.55 24.19
C ALA A 33 -47.92 25.44 24.60
N LEU A 34 -47.97 24.28 23.92
CA LEU A 34 -47.01 23.18 24.10
C LEU A 34 -45.60 23.61 23.67
N LEU A 35 -45.46 24.21 22.50
CA LEU A 35 -44.19 24.72 21.97
C LEU A 35 -43.55 25.75 22.91
N VAL A 36 -44.34 26.69 23.44
CA VAL A 36 -43.86 27.68 24.41
C VAL A 36 -43.41 27.01 25.72
N LYS A 37 -44.15 25.99 26.21
CA LYS A 37 -43.75 25.24 27.41
C LYS A 37 -42.46 24.42 27.20
N VAL A 38 -42.31 23.79 26.04
CA VAL A 38 -41.09 23.03 25.68
C VAL A 38 -39.89 23.98 25.53
N GLY A 39 -40.05 25.09 24.82
CA GLY A 39 -39.00 26.11 24.71
C GLY A 39 -38.58 26.66 26.08
N ARG A 40 -39.55 26.95 26.96
CA ARG A 40 -39.29 27.40 28.32
C ARG A 40 -38.60 26.33 29.18
N PHE A 41 -38.91 25.05 29.00
CA PHE A 41 -38.22 23.94 29.68
C PHE A 41 -36.76 23.82 29.23
N ILE A 42 -36.50 23.92 27.92
CA ILE A 42 -35.14 23.85 27.38
C ILE A 42 -34.31 25.02 27.92
N VAL A 43 -34.83 26.25 27.85
CA VAL A 43 -34.08 27.45 28.26
C VAL A 43 -33.91 27.54 29.78
N LEU A 44 -34.95 27.24 30.57
CA LEU A 44 -34.89 27.45 32.03
C LEU A 44 -34.42 26.22 32.82
N ARG A 45 -34.49 25.01 32.27
CA ARG A 45 -34.08 23.78 32.97
C ARG A 45 -32.95 23.03 32.29
N ALA A 46 -33.04 22.78 30.98
CA ALA A 46 -32.02 21.97 30.30
C ALA A 46 -30.67 22.69 30.22
N ILE A 47 -30.65 23.96 29.78
CA ILE A 47 -29.41 24.74 29.64
C ILE A 47 -28.72 24.96 31.00
N PRO A 48 -29.41 25.36 32.09
CA PRO A 48 -28.77 25.50 33.40
C PRO A 48 -28.30 24.16 33.98
N ALA A 49 -29.04 23.07 33.78
CA ALA A 49 -28.64 21.74 34.24
C ALA A 49 -27.39 21.23 33.51
N ILE A 50 -27.31 21.43 32.19
CA ILE A 50 -26.13 21.11 31.38
C ILE A 50 -24.95 22.00 31.79
N GLY A 51 -25.18 23.29 32.03
CA GLY A 51 -24.15 24.21 32.52
C GLY A 51 -23.64 23.84 33.92
N ALA A 52 -24.53 23.43 34.82
CA ALA A 52 -24.18 22.95 36.16
C ALA A 52 -23.37 21.63 36.07
N TRP A 53 -23.81 20.68 35.25
CA TRP A 53 -23.10 19.42 35.01
C TRP A 53 -21.71 19.63 34.39
N LEU A 54 -21.59 20.53 33.42
CA LEU A 54 -20.31 20.89 32.83
C LEU A 54 -19.35 21.50 33.87
N ARG A 55 -19.84 22.39 34.73
CA ARG A 55 -19.02 23.01 35.80
C ARG A 55 -18.66 22.07 36.94
N SER A 56 -19.58 21.20 37.37
CA SER A 56 -19.39 20.35 38.54
C SER A 56 -18.73 19.01 38.22
N THR A 57 -18.90 18.52 36.98
CA THR A 57 -18.57 17.13 36.62
C THR A 57 -17.55 17.09 35.50
N ALA A 58 -17.84 17.74 34.36
CA ALA A 58 -16.99 17.63 33.18
C ALA A 58 -15.67 18.41 33.31
N PHE A 59 -15.70 19.69 33.73
CA PHE A 59 -14.49 20.49 33.86
C PHE A 59 -13.53 20.03 34.97
N PRO A 60 -13.99 19.56 36.14
CA PRO A 60 -13.09 18.97 37.13
C PRO A 60 -12.51 17.61 36.68
N ALA A 61 -13.25 16.83 35.89
CA ALA A 61 -12.74 15.60 35.30
C ALA A 61 -11.69 15.88 34.20
N LEU A 62 -11.98 16.85 33.31
CA LEU A 62 -11.03 17.34 32.31
C LEU A 62 -9.81 18.01 32.95
N GLY A 63 -9.98 18.72 34.07
CA GLY A 63 -8.87 19.31 34.83
C GLY A 63 -7.95 18.26 35.48
N ARG A 64 -8.52 17.14 35.93
CA ARG A 64 -7.75 15.97 36.40
C ARG A 64 -7.02 15.28 35.24
N LEU A 65 -7.70 15.08 34.12
CA LEU A 65 -7.13 14.52 32.88
C LEU A 65 -5.99 15.42 32.33
N TYR A 66 -6.18 16.73 32.39
CA TYR A 66 -5.22 17.73 31.90
C TYR A 66 -3.95 17.80 32.75
N ARG A 67 -4.06 17.67 34.08
CA ARG A 67 -2.87 17.60 34.95
C ARG A 67 -2.06 16.31 34.75
N TRP A 68 -2.71 15.27 34.22
CA TRP A 68 -2.14 13.94 34.00
C TRP A 68 -1.36 13.82 32.68
N LEU A 69 -1.49 14.77 31.74
CA LEU A 69 -0.83 14.70 30.43
C LEU A 69 0.56 15.39 30.43
N PRO A 70 1.63 14.71 29.94
CA PRO A 70 3.03 15.14 30.06
C PRO A 70 3.47 16.27 29.11
N HIS A 71 2.64 16.69 28.15
CA HIS A 71 2.99 17.74 27.17
C HIS A 71 1.99 18.91 27.16
N ARG A 72 2.00 19.65 28.26
CA ARG A 72 1.03 20.73 28.59
C ARG A 72 0.98 21.88 27.58
N ARG A 73 2.07 22.17 26.85
CA ARG A 73 2.12 23.32 25.92
C ARG A 73 1.66 23.00 24.49
N ARG A 74 1.78 21.75 24.02
CA ARG A 74 1.37 21.37 22.65
C ARG A 74 -0.12 21.08 22.55
N VAL A 75 -0.71 20.46 23.58
CA VAL A 75 -2.16 20.16 23.59
C VAL A 75 -3.00 21.43 23.68
N VAL A 76 -2.55 22.43 24.44
CA VAL A 76 -3.21 23.75 24.48
C VAL A 76 -3.06 24.47 23.14
N GLY A 77 -1.91 24.38 22.48
CA GLY A 77 -1.71 24.97 21.14
C GLY A 77 -2.60 24.34 20.07
N VAL A 78 -2.77 23.02 20.08
CA VAL A 78 -3.62 22.31 19.12
C VAL A 78 -5.10 22.47 19.42
N ALA A 79 -5.52 22.45 20.69
CA ALA A 79 -6.91 22.65 21.07
C ALA A 79 -7.35 24.11 20.91
N ALA A 80 -6.48 25.08 21.23
CA ALA A 80 -6.72 26.49 20.94
C ALA A 80 -6.69 26.77 19.43
N GLY A 81 -5.84 26.08 18.67
CA GLY A 81 -5.85 26.12 17.20
C GLY A 81 -7.15 25.56 16.61
N ALA A 82 -7.60 24.39 17.06
CA ALA A 82 -8.85 23.78 16.59
C ALA A 82 -10.09 24.59 17.01
N ALA A 83 -10.11 25.15 18.22
CA ALA A 83 -11.17 26.04 18.68
C ALA A 83 -11.14 27.38 17.94
N ALA A 84 -9.96 27.95 17.66
CA ALA A 84 -9.82 29.16 16.85
C ALA A 84 -10.22 28.92 15.39
N ILE A 85 -9.94 27.74 14.82
CA ILE A 85 -10.39 27.35 13.48
C ILE A 85 -11.91 27.14 13.47
N ALA A 86 -12.49 26.47 14.45
CA ALA A 86 -13.94 26.27 14.54
C ALA A 86 -14.69 27.60 14.76
N VAL A 87 -14.14 28.49 15.59
CA VAL A 87 -14.68 29.85 15.81
C VAL A 87 -14.46 30.73 14.58
N ALA A 88 -13.34 30.60 13.86
CA ALA A 88 -13.11 31.28 12.59
C ALA A 88 -14.06 30.79 11.48
N VAL A 89 -14.33 29.48 11.41
CA VAL A 89 -15.30 28.90 10.46
C VAL A 89 -16.74 29.29 10.80
N LEU A 90 -17.06 29.50 12.09
CA LEU A 90 -18.37 29.98 12.53
C LEU A 90 -18.53 31.51 12.44
N LEU A 91 -17.44 32.28 12.49
CA LEU A 91 -17.46 33.75 12.41
C LEU A 91 -17.16 34.29 11.00
N LEU A 92 -16.61 33.51 10.07
CA LEU A 92 -16.37 33.88 8.66
C LEU A 92 -17.56 33.52 7.77
N ARG A 93 -18.74 34.03 8.12
CA ARG A 93 -19.83 34.27 7.17
C ARG A 93 -20.10 35.77 7.09
N VAL A 94 -19.27 36.52 6.35
CA VAL A 94 -19.64 37.78 5.66
C VAL A 94 -18.61 38.06 4.53
N PRO A 95 -18.84 39.06 3.65
CA PRO A 95 -19.13 38.99 2.21
C PRO A 95 -17.88 39.05 1.29
N ASP A 96 -18.13 38.93 -0.01
CA ASP A 96 -17.25 39.05 -1.20
C ASP A 96 -15.90 39.78 -1.03
N ASP A 97 -14.81 39.18 -1.56
CA ASP A 97 -13.52 39.85 -1.81
C ASP A 97 -13.04 39.60 -3.27
N PRO A 98 -12.44 40.62 -3.94
CA PRO A 98 -12.28 40.74 -5.37
C PRO A 98 -10.94 40.16 -5.83
N GLY A 99 -10.95 39.14 -6.67
CA GLY A 99 -9.69 38.62 -7.23
C GLY A 99 -9.75 37.38 -8.10
N ALA A 100 -10.95 36.85 -8.41
CA ALA A 100 -11.09 35.83 -9.43
C ALA A 100 -11.21 36.47 -10.83
N PRO A 101 -10.62 35.86 -11.87
CA PRO A 101 -10.69 36.37 -13.25
C PRO A 101 -12.16 36.55 -13.65
N ALA A 102 -12.43 37.68 -14.30
CA ALA A 102 -13.75 38.25 -14.52
C ALA A 102 -14.90 37.22 -14.55
N PRO A 103 -15.92 37.35 -13.69
CA PRO A 103 -17.14 36.58 -13.87
C PRO A 103 -17.67 36.92 -15.26
N HIS A 104 -18.04 35.90 -16.03
CA HIS A 104 -19.02 36.11 -17.08
C HIS A 104 -20.14 36.91 -16.46
N THR A 105 -20.27 38.15 -16.91
CA THR A 105 -21.32 39.09 -16.56
C THR A 105 -22.58 38.28 -16.33
N ALA A 106 -23.10 38.31 -15.11
CA ALA A 106 -24.43 37.79 -14.83
C ALA A 106 -25.36 38.56 -15.77
N GLN A 107 -25.66 37.95 -16.91
CA GLN A 107 -26.71 38.39 -17.80
C GLN A 107 -27.95 38.42 -16.91
N ALA A 108 -28.58 39.59 -16.85
CA ALA A 108 -29.97 39.74 -16.42
C ALA A 108 -30.76 38.53 -16.94
N PRO A 109 -31.65 37.93 -16.13
CA PRO A 109 -32.25 36.62 -16.38
C PRO A 109 -32.49 36.45 -17.87
N ALA A 110 -31.66 35.60 -18.49
CA ALA A 110 -31.72 35.38 -19.91
C ALA A 110 -33.18 35.06 -20.21
N LYS A 111 -33.76 35.86 -21.10
CA LYS A 111 -35.03 35.61 -21.77
C LYS A 111 -35.23 34.08 -21.87
N PRO A 112 -36.38 33.53 -21.43
CA PRO A 112 -36.56 32.09 -21.23
C PRO A 112 -35.87 31.34 -22.36
N ALA A 113 -34.84 30.56 -22.01
CA ALA A 113 -34.05 29.83 -22.98
C ALA A 113 -35.03 29.08 -23.88
N GLU A 114 -34.91 29.29 -25.19
CA GLU A 114 -35.78 28.61 -26.14
C GLU A 114 -35.75 27.10 -25.82
N PRO A 115 -36.90 26.42 -25.82
CA PRO A 115 -36.96 24.99 -25.51
C PRO A 115 -35.93 24.22 -26.34
N ALA A 116 -35.16 23.35 -25.69
CA ALA A 116 -34.17 22.56 -26.39
C ALA A 116 -34.86 21.69 -27.47
N VAL A 117 -34.19 21.49 -28.60
CA VAL A 117 -34.74 20.69 -29.69
C VAL A 117 -34.41 19.22 -29.46
N LEU A 118 -35.44 18.37 -29.36
CA LEU A 118 -35.28 16.93 -29.21
C LEU A 118 -35.12 16.23 -30.57
N THR A 119 -34.07 15.43 -30.72
CA THR A 119 -33.93 14.48 -31.83
C THR A 119 -34.35 13.08 -31.38
N LEU A 120 -35.29 12.46 -32.10
CA LEU A 120 -35.90 11.19 -31.74
C LEU A 120 -35.33 10.04 -32.57
N THR A 121 -34.97 8.92 -31.93
CA THR A 121 -34.48 7.71 -32.60
C THR A 121 -35.15 6.46 -32.03
N PRO A 122 -35.99 5.74 -32.79
CA PRO A 122 -36.45 6.06 -34.14
C PRO A 122 -37.49 7.20 -34.17
N MET A 123 -37.67 7.85 -35.32
CA MET A 123 -38.73 8.87 -35.54
C MET A 123 -40.11 8.28 -35.87
N ARG A 124 -40.20 6.95 -35.98
CA ARG A 124 -41.43 6.20 -36.26
C ARG A 124 -41.45 4.97 -35.37
N ALA A 125 -42.53 4.78 -34.64
CA ALA A 125 -42.64 3.67 -33.69
C ALA A 125 -44.12 3.37 -33.37
N PRO A 126 -44.48 2.09 -33.18
CA PRO A 126 -45.81 1.71 -32.70
C PRO A 126 -45.97 2.02 -31.21
N PRO A 127 -47.21 2.05 -30.68
CA PRO A 127 -47.46 2.15 -29.24
C PRO A 127 -46.65 1.13 -28.43
N GLY A 128 -46.08 1.54 -27.29
CA GLY A 128 -45.25 0.71 -26.42
C GLY A 128 -43.77 0.59 -26.83
N ALA A 129 -43.40 0.88 -28.08
CA ALA A 129 -42.00 0.81 -28.51
C ALA A 129 -41.13 1.89 -27.86
N ALA A 130 -39.84 1.58 -27.66
CA ALA A 130 -38.85 2.50 -27.11
C ALA A 130 -38.36 3.49 -28.16
N ILE A 131 -38.19 4.75 -27.76
CA ILE A 131 -37.55 5.82 -28.55
C ILE A 131 -36.55 6.52 -27.65
N VAL A 132 -35.39 6.86 -28.20
CA VAL A 132 -34.41 7.70 -27.51
C VAL A 132 -34.54 9.14 -27.98
N ALA A 133 -34.81 10.05 -27.05
CA ALA A 133 -34.78 11.49 -27.24
C ALA A 133 -33.43 12.05 -26.75
N ASN A 134 -32.69 12.66 -27.68
CA ASN A 134 -31.44 13.38 -27.40
C ASN A 134 -31.68 14.89 -27.49
N GLY A 135 -30.80 15.67 -26.88
CA GLY A 135 -30.81 17.14 -26.98
C GLY A 135 -31.17 17.86 -25.68
N LEU A 136 -31.49 17.13 -24.61
CA LEU A 136 -31.75 17.68 -23.28
C LEU A 136 -30.90 16.94 -22.24
N ALA A 137 -30.04 17.68 -21.53
CA ALA A 137 -29.28 17.17 -20.39
C ALA A 137 -30.04 17.51 -19.09
N LEU A 138 -30.40 16.49 -18.32
CA LEU A 138 -31.07 16.64 -17.02
C LEU A 138 -30.14 16.13 -15.91
N ALA A 139 -30.01 16.87 -14.81
CA ALA A 139 -29.14 16.51 -13.69
C ALA A 139 -29.76 15.39 -12.83
N GLU A 140 -28.95 14.45 -12.34
CA GLU A 140 -29.42 13.27 -11.58
C GLU A 140 -30.39 13.66 -10.45
N GLY A 141 -31.55 12.98 -10.39
CA GLY A 141 -32.61 13.27 -9.41
C GLY A 141 -33.56 14.42 -9.75
N GLU A 142 -33.34 15.18 -10.84
CA GLU A 142 -34.29 16.22 -11.25
C GLU A 142 -35.62 15.63 -11.78
N PRO A 143 -36.79 16.06 -11.28
CA PRO A 143 -38.09 15.63 -11.77
C PRO A 143 -38.39 16.23 -13.15
N PHE A 144 -39.05 15.45 -14.00
CA PHE A 144 -39.50 15.87 -15.33
C PHE A 144 -40.73 15.06 -15.76
N GLU A 145 -41.52 15.65 -16.64
CA GLU A 145 -42.66 15.04 -17.30
C GLU A 145 -42.40 14.99 -18.80
N VAL A 146 -42.79 13.90 -19.46
CA VAL A 146 -42.71 13.79 -20.92
C VAL A 146 -44.11 13.58 -21.46
N THR A 147 -44.48 14.30 -22.51
CA THR A 147 -45.72 14.07 -23.25
C THR A 147 -45.43 13.79 -24.72
N VAL A 148 -46.27 12.97 -25.36
CA VAL A 148 -46.24 12.70 -26.79
C VAL A 148 -47.66 12.98 -27.32
N GLY A 149 -47.79 14.01 -28.15
CA GLY A 149 -49.10 14.44 -28.65
C GLY A 149 -50.04 14.94 -27.55
N GLY A 150 -49.48 15.50 -26.47
CA GLY A 150 -50.23 15.95 -25.29
C GLY A 150 -50.63 14.84 -24.32
N LEU A 151 -50.41 13.55 -24.65
CA LEU A 151 -50.59 12.44 -23.73
C LEU A 151 -49.31 12.22 -22.91
N PRO A 152 -49.40 11.99 -21.58
CA PRO A 152 -48.24 11.62 -20.78
C PRO A 152 -47.58 10.36 -21.35
N ALA A 153 -46.26 10.38 -21.45
CA ALA A 153 -45.45 9.27 -21.92
C ALA A 153 -44.46 8.86 -20.85
N ALA A 154 -44.29 7.54 -20.69
CA ALA A 154 -43.31 7.00 -19.79
C ALA A 154 -41.90 7.30 -20.30
N ALA A 155 -41.03 7.83 -19.43
CA ALA A 155 -39.68 8.20 -19.79
C ALA A 155 -38.69 7.85 -18.68
N GLN A 156 -37.57 7.26 -19.07
CA GLN A 156 -36.44 6.91 -18.23
C GLN A 156 -35.21 7.69 -18.71
N ARG A 157 -34.40 8.15 -17.75
CA ARG A 157 -33.08 8.68 -18.07
C ARG A 157 -32.08 7.54 -18.16
N LEU A 158 -31.28 7.53 -19.22
CA LEU A 158 -30.17 6.61 -19.40
C LEU A 158 -28.92 7.17 -18.69
N ASP A 159 -27.95 6.30 -18.38
CA ASP A 159 -26.73 6.67 -17.65
C ASP A 159 -25.88 7.73 -18.38
N ASP A 160 -26.02 7.83 -19.70
CA ASP A 160 -25.38 8.84 -20.54
C ASP A 160 -26.16 10.17 -20.63
N GLY A 161 -27.23 10.31 -19.84
CA GLY A 161 -28.05 11.51 -19.74
C GLY A 161 -29.15 11.63 -20.81
N ARG A 162 -29.23 10.70 -21.77
CA ARG A 162 -30.32 10.67 -22.77
C ARG A 162 -31.65 10.25 -22.14
N LEU A 163 -32.75 10.56 -22.81
CA LEU A 163 -34.09 10.12 -22.40
C LEU A 163 -34.57 8.97 -23.28
N GLN A 164 -34.87 7.82 -22.69
CA GLN A 164 -35.64 6.77 -23.35
C GLN A 164 -37.11 6.93 -23.00
N LEU A 165 -37.97 7.12 -24.00
CA LEU A 165 -39.42 7.27 -23.85
C LEU A 165 -40.18 6.15 -24.55
N ARG A 166 -41.41 5.89 -24.10
CA ARG A 166 -42.34 4.92 -24.69
C ARG A 166 -43.48 5.61 -25.40
N VAL A 167 -43.84 5.10 -26.58
CA VAL A 167 -44.96 5.66 -27.35
C VAL A 167 -46.29 5.38 -26.64
N PRO A 168 -47.11 6.39 -26.33
CA PRO A 168 -48.41 6.16 -25.71
C PRO A 168 -49.39 5.50 -26.69
N LEU A 169 -50.42 4.90 -26.13
CA LEU A 169 -51.55 4.36 -26.88
C LEU A 169 -52.51 5.48 -27.27
N TYR A 170 -53.04 5.41 -28.48
CA TYR A 170 -54.09 6.30 -28.97
C TYR A 170 -55.32 5.44 -29.24
N LEU A 171 -56.34 5.58 -28.39
CA LEU A 171 -57.59 4.84 -28.51
C LEU A 171 -58.58 5.63 -29.36
N GLY A 172 -59.17 4.96 -30.35
CA GLY A 172 -60.34 5.45 -31.08
C GLY A 172 -61.63 4.89 -30.48
N ASP A 173 -62.74 4.97 -31.22
CA ASP A 173 -64.04 4.43 -30.79
C ASP A 173 -64.08 2.88 -30.73
N GLY A 174 -63.03 2.20 -31.19
CA GLY A 174 -62.89 0.74 -31.18
C GLY A 174 -61.93 0.23 -30.08
N ALA A 175 -61.98 -1.08 -29.81
CA ALA A 175 -61.13 -1.73 -28.81
C ALA A 175 -59.62 -1.78 -29.21
N TRP A 176 -59.30 -1.56 -30.49
CA TRP A 176 -57.91 -1.56 -30.98
C TRP A 176 -57.35 -0.14 -31.12
N PRO A 177 -56.08 0.10 -30.76
CA PRO A 177 -55.45 1.40 -30.90
C PRO A 177 -55.37 1.86 -32.36
N VAL A 178 -55.69 3.13 -32.60
CA VAL A 178 -55.61 3.76 -33.93
C VAL A 178 -54.52 4.83 -33.89
N PRO A 179 -53.46 4.73 -34.71
CA PRO A 179 -52.40 5.73 -34.70
C PRO A 179 -52.96 7.09 -35.16
N PRO A 180 -52.57 8.20 -34.52
CA PRO A 180 -52.95 9.53 -34.97
C PRO A 180 -52.41 9.80 -36.38
N ALA A 181 -53.19 10.53 -37.19
CA ALA A 181 -52.85 10.80 -38.59
C ALA A 181 -51.59 11.67 -38.75
N GLU A 182 -51.33 12.55 -37.79
CA GLU A 182 -50.22 13.51 -37.80
C GLU A 182 -49.08 13.08 -36.87
N ALA A 183 -47.88 13.62 -37.10
CA ALA A 183 -46.76 13.43 -36.18
C ALA A 183 -47.04 14.16 -34.86
N GLN A 184 -46.75 13.48 -33.75
CA GLN A 184 -47.08 13.91 -32.41
C GLN A 184 -45.89 14.63 -31.76
N ALA A 185 -46.07 15.86 -31.29
CA ALA A 185 -45.00 16.60 -30.61
C ALA A 185 -44.55 15.84 -29.35
N VAL A 186 -43.24 15.69 -29.16
CA VAL A 186 -42.67 15.11 -27.93
C VAL A 186 -42.15 16.28 -27.11
N GLU A 187 -42.72 16.49 -25.93
CA GLU A 187 -42.40 17.60 -25.06
C GLU A 187 -41.88 17.11 -23.72
N VAL A 188 -40.81 17.72 -23.22
CA VAL A 188 -40.31 17.50 -21.86
C VAL A 188 -40.59 18.75 -21.05
N ARG A 189 -41.29 18.59 -19.92
CA ARG A 189 -41.72 19.68 -19.05
C ARG A 189 -41.19 19.48 -17.62
N ARG A 190 -41.04 20.57 -16.88
CA ARG A 190 -40.72 20.60 -15.45
C ARG A 190 -41.63 21.60 -14.78
N ASP A 191 -42.43 21.15 -13.82
CA ASP A 191 -43.40 21.99 -13.10
C ASP A 191 -44.27 22.83 -14.07
N GLY A 192 -44.71 22.19 -15.17
CA GLY A 192 -45.49 22.83 -16.24
C GLY A 192 -44.69 23.70 -17.24
N THR A 193 -43.39 23.92 -17.01
CA THR A 193 -42.51 24.68 -17.91
C THR A 193 -41.93 23.78 -19.00
N LEU A 194 -42.08 24.16 -20.27
CA LEU A 194 -41.51 23.43 -21.41
C LEU A 194 -39.98 23.57 -21.45
N LEU A 195 -39.28 22.46 -21.24
CA LEU A 195 -37.82 22.39 -21.28
C LEU A 195 -37.29 22.05 -22.68
N ALA A 196 -37.98 21.13 -23.37
CA ALA A 196 -37.57 20.68 -24.70
C ALA A 196 -38.76 20.19 -25.52
N ALA A 197 -38.68 20.30 -26.84
CA ALA A 197 -39.70 19.83 -27.76
C ALA A 197 -39.08 19.20 -29.02
N SER A 198 -39.71 18.18 -29.60
CA SER A 198 -39.27 17.61 -30.87
C SER A 198 -39.68 18.48 -32.05
N GLN A 199 -38.75 18.68 -33.01
CA GLN A 199 -38.98 19.59 -34.14
C GLN A 199 -39.95 19.02 -35.20
N ALA A 200 -39.87 17.71 -35.46
CA ALA A 200 -40.66 17.03 -36.49
C ALA A 200 -41.79 16.15 -35.93
N GLY A 201 -41.92 16.10 -34.60
CA GLY A 201 -42.80 15.13 -33.94
C GLY A 201 -42.35 13.68 -34.10
N LEU A 202 -43.00 12.80 -33.36
CA LEU A 202 -42.94 11.36 -33.49
C LEU A 202 -44.11 10.88 -34.37
N ARG A 203 -43.85 10.12 -35.42
CA ARG A 203 -44.94 9.49 -36.17
C ARG A 203 -45.27 8.12 -35.58
N VAL A 204 -46.40 8.05 -34.90
CA VAL A 204 -46.93 6.82 -34.30
C VAL A 204 -47.45 5.89 -35.40
N THR A 205 -47.03 4.64 -35.41
CA THR A 205 -47.48 3.63 -36.38
C THR A 205 -48.52 2.69 -35.77
N GLU A 206 -49.17 1.87 -36.59
CA GLU A 206 -50.11 0.86 -36.11
C GLU A 206 -49.44 -0.13 -35.16
N LEU A 207 -50.15 -0.54 -34.11
CA LEU A 207 -49.70 -1.57 -33.17
C LEU A 207 -49.88 -2.96 -33.83
N PRO A 208 -48.80 -3.70 -34.13
CA PRO A 208 -48.91 -5.02 -34.75
C PRO A 208 -49.49 -6.05 -33.77
N ARG A 209 -50.48 -6.83 -34.21
CA ARG A 209 -50.97 -8.00 -33.46
C ARG A 209 -49.86 -9.04 -33.32
N ALA A 210 -49.71 -9.63 -32.14
CA ALA A 210 -48.63 -10.59 -31.85
C ALA A 210 -49.13 -11.79 -31.01
N PRO A 211 -50.11 -12.56 -31.49
CA PRO A 211 -50.79 -13.60 -30.70
C PRO A 211 -49.81 -14.61 -30.09
N GLY A 212 -50.02 -14.96 -28.81
CA GLY A 212 -49.21 -15.90 -28.04
C GLY A 212 -48.02 -15.28 -27.31
N THR A 213 -47.85 -13.97 -27.34
CA THR A 213 -46.71 -13.29 -26.68
C THR A 213 -46.78 -13.38 -25.14
N THR A 214 -47.95 -13.31 -24.55
CA THR A 214 -48.20 -13.52 -23.10
C THR A 214 -47.83 -14.94 -22.67
N ALA A 215 -48.22 -15.96 -23.46
CA ALA A 215 -47.83 -17.35 -23.23
C ALA A 215 -46.31 -17.58 -23.44
N ARG A 216 -45.66 -16.79 -24.29
CA ARG A 216 -44.20 -16.76 -24.41
C ARG A 216 -43.57 -16.20 -23.13
N VAL A 217 -44.01 -15.02 -22.69
CA VAL A 217 -43.56 -14.37 -21.43
C VAL A 217 -43.70 -15.29 -20.21
N GLN A 218 -44.85 -15.98 -20.07
CA GLN A 218 -45.07 -16.91 -18.95
C GLN A 218 -44.05 -18.06 -18.98
N ARG A 219 -43.77 -18.64 -20.14
CA ARG A 219 -42.75 -19.70 -20.29
C ARG A 219 -41.34 -19.19 -19.97
N SER A 220 -41.00 -17.97 -20.38
CA SER A 220 -39.70 -17.36 -20.05
C SER A 220 -39.56 -17.18 -18.54
N LEU A 221 -40.60 -16.70 -17.86
CA LEU A 221 -40.60 -16.54 -16.40
C LEU A 221 -40.54 -17.88 -15.65
N ASP A 222 -41.20 -18.91 -16.15
CA ASP A 222 -41.13 -20.26 -15.58
C ASP A 222 -39.74 -20.88 -15.75
N ALA A 223 -39.14 -20.72 -16.93
CA ALA A 223 -37.76 -21.12 -17.19
C ALA A 223 -36.76 -20.38 -16.30
N ALA A 224 -36.94 -19.07 -16.11
CA ALA A 224 -36.14 -18.26 -15.19
C ALA A 224 -36.27 -18.75 -13.74
N THR A 225 -37.51 -19.03 -13.28
CA THR A 225 -37.78 -19.54 -11.93
C THR A 225 -37.12 -20.89 -11.69
N THR A 226 -37.23 -21.80 -12.66
CA THR A 226 -36.58 -23.13 -12.62
C THR A 226 -35.05 -23.02 -12.61
N ALA A 227 -34.49 -22.04 -13.31
CA ALA A 227 -33.06 -21.78 -13.27
C ALA A 227 -32.62 -21.25 -11.91
N TYR A 228 -33.37 -20.31 -11.31
CA TYR A 228 -33.10 -19.85 -9.95
C TYR A 228 -33.15 -20.98 -8.93
N GLU A 229 -34.15 -21.86 -9.03
CA GLU A 229 -34.25 -23.02 -8.14
C GLU A 229 -32.97 -23.86 -8.16
N ARG A 230 -32.45 -24.14 -9.36
CA ARG A 230 -31.17 -24.85 -9.51
C ARG A 230 -30.01 -24.09 -8.89
N ILE A 231 -29.89 -22.78 -9.15
CA ILE A 231 -28.82 -21.94 -8.60
C ILE A 231 -28.85 -21.99 -7.07
N PHE A 232 -29.98 -21.70 -6.46
CA PHE A 232 -30.12 -21.64 -5.01
C PHE A 232 -29.96 -22.98 -4.30
N GLU A 233 -30.44 -24.09 -4.88
CA GLU A 233 -30.21 -25.44 -4.33
C GLU A 233 -28.73 -25.84 -4.34
N SER A 234 -27.99 -25.32 -5.30
CA SER A 234 -26.55 -25.58 -5.41
C SER A 234 -25.67 -24.64 -4.59
N LEU A 235 -26.21 -23.51 -4.11
CA LEU A 235 -25.46 -22.63 -3.21
C LEU A 235 -25.24 -23.34 -1.86
N PRO A 236 -24.02 -23.31 -1.30
CA PRO A 236 -23.79 -23.82 0.05
C PRO A 236 -24.69 -23.07 1.04
N ALA A 237 -25.40 -23.81 1.88
CA ALA A 237 -26.28 -23.30 2.92
C ALA A 237 -25.53 -23.33 4.25
N SER A 238 -25.61 -22.24 5.02
CA SER A 238 -24.90 -22.14 6.32
C SER A 238 -25.38 -23.20 7.31
N ASP A 239 -26.64 -23.59 7.20
CA ASP A 239 -27.37 -24.51 8.05
C ASP A 239 -28.65 -24.99 7.34
N GLU A 240 -29.38 -25.92 7.95
CA GLU A 240 -30.63 -26.45 7.39
C GLU A 240 -31.73 -25.38 7.31
N GLN A 241 -31.72 -24.41 8.23
CA GLN A 241 -32.71 -23.33 8.24
C GLN A 241 -32.54 -22.40 7.02
N ASP A 242 -31.31 -22.12 6.63
CA ASP A 242 -30.95 -21.38 5.41
C ASP A 242 -31.43 -22.12 4.15
N ARG A 243 -31.21 -23.44 4.08
CA ARG A 243 -31.68 -24.26 2.95
C ARG A 243 -33.21 -24.23 2.84
N VAL A 244 -33.91 -24.40 3.96
CA VAL A 244 -35.36 -24.37 4.00
C VAL A 244 -35.91 -22.99 3.64
N GLN A 245 -35.28 -21.90 4.11
CA GLN A 245 -35.67 -20.54 3.76
C GLN A 245 -35.50 -20.26 2.26
N ARG A 246 -34.42 -20.73 1.64
CA ARG A 246 -34.21 -20.63 0.18
C ARG A 246 -35.28 -21.38 -0.61
N ARG A 247 -35.59 -22.63 -0.22
CA ARG A 247 -36.68 -23.42 -0.83
C ARG A 247 -38.04 -22.73 -0.73
N ALA A 248 -38.31 -22.13 0.41
CA ALA A 248 -39.56 -21.39 0.64
C ALA A 248 -39.74 -20.23 -0.33
N LEU A 249 -38.66 -19.47 -0.57
CA LEU A 249 -38.68 -18.35 -1.51
C LEU A 249 -38.92 -18.81 -2.95
N LEU A 250 -38.29 -19.91 -3.36
CA LEU A 250 -38.44 -20.45 -4.71
C LEU A 250 -39.83 -21.04 -4.94
N ALA A 251 -40.36 -21.78 -3.96
CA ALA A 251 -41.72 -22.29 -4.00
C ALA A 251 -42.73 -21.14 -4.09
N ALA A 252 -42.48 -20.02 -3.39
CA ALA A 252 -43.33 -18.85 -3.49
C ALA A 252 -43.27 -18.20 -4.89
N LEU A 253 -42.08 -18.06 -5.48
CA LEU A 253 -41.92 -17.52 -6.84
C LEU A 253 -42.61 -18.41 -7.89
N ARG A 254 -42.46 -19.72 -7.76
CA ARG A 254 -43.10 -20.73 -8.62
C ARG A 254 -44.63 -20.69 -8.50
N GLY A 255 -45.14 -20.52 -7.28
CA GLY A 255 -46.56 -20.30 -7.00
C GLY A 255 -47.17 -19.02 -7.59
N LEU A 256 -46.34 -18.05 -8.00
CA LEU A 256 -46.80 -16.83 -8.66
C LEU A 256 -46.73 -16.94 -10.19
N VAL A 257 -45.74 -17.68 -10.70
CA VAL A 257 -45.48 -17.78 -12.14
C VAL A 257 -46.28 -18.90 -12.80
N SER A 258 -46.21 -20.12 -12.25
CA SER A 258 -46.68 -21.32 -12.94
C SER A 258 -47.60 -22.22 -12.14
N GLU A 259 -47.55 -22.19 -10.81
CA GLU A 259 -48.31 -23.12 -9.95
C GLU A 259 -49.35 -22.39 -9.09
N GLY A 260 -50.57 -22.93 -8.97
CA GLY A 260 -51.61 -22.39 -8.09
C GLY A 260 -52.66 -21.52 -8.79
N ASP A 261 -53.79 -21.35 -8.12
CA ASP A 261 -55.02 -20.75 -8.68
C ASP A 261 -54.88 -19.24 -8.97
N HIS A 262 -53.87 -18.58 -8.41
CA HIS A 262 -53.57 -17.16 -8.61
C HIS A 262 -52.30 -16.91 -9.45
N SER A 263 -51.74 -17.96 -10.05
CA SER A 263 -50.54 -17.87 -10.89
C SER A 263 -50.79 -17.19 -12.23
N LEU A 264 -49.70 -16.75 -12.88
CA LEU A 264 -49.76 -16.19 -14.23
C LEU A 264 -50.28 -17.19 -15.25
N ALA A 265 -49.92 -18.46 -15.11
CA ALA A 265 -50.48 -19.54 -15.90
C ALA A 265 -52.01 -19.65 -15.74
N ALA A 266 -52.53 -19.62 -14.51
CA ALA A 266 -53.98 -19.69 -14.26
C ALA A 266 -54.74 -18.46 -14.78
N LEU A 267 -54.15 -17.27 -14.72
CA LEU A 267 -54.74 -16.06 -15.29
C LEU A 267 -54.81 -16.10 -16.82
N LEU A 268 -53.71 -16.50 -17.47
CA LEU A 268 -53.68 -16.65 -18.93
C LEU A 268 -54.63 -17.74 -19.44
N ALA A 269 -54.84 -18.78 -18.64
CA ALA A 269 -55.80 -19.84 -18.93
C ALA A 269 -57.27 -19.43 -18.67
N GLY A 270 -57.53 -18.25 -18.09
CA GLY A 270 -58.88 -17.84 -17.71
C GLY A 270 -59.46 -18.58 -16.50
N THR A 271 -58.65 -19.37 -15.79
CA THR A 271 -59.09 -20.24 -14.68
C THR A 271 -58.89 -19.60 -13.30
N SER A 272 -58.20 -18.46 -13.22
CA SER A 272 -57.93 -17.82 -11.93
C SER A 272 -59.19 -17.21 -11.30
N PRO A 273 -59.41 -17.37 -9.98
CA PRO A 273 -60.49 -16.69 -9.27
C PRO A 273 -60.39 -15.16 -9.31
N LEU A 274 -59.20 -14.60 -9.61
CA LEU A 274 -58.98 -13.15 -9.71
C LEU A 274 -59.68 -12.50 -10.90
N LEU A 275 -60.07 -13.29 -11.91
CA LEU A 275 -60.78 -12.78 -13.09
C LEU A 275 -62.27 -12.59 -12.84
N GLU A 276 -62.82 -13.14 -11.76
CA GLU A 276 -64.27 -13.14 -11.49
C GLU A 276 -65.10 -13.62 -12.69
N GLY A 277 -64.52 -14.50 -13.53
CA GLY A 277 -65.14 -15.02 -14.76
C GLY A 277 -64.94 -14.20 -16.03
N ALA A 278 -64.16 -13.10 -15.99
CA ALA A 278 -63.83 -12.32 -17.17
C ALA A 278 -62.79 -13.02 -18.07
N GLU A 279 -63.02 -13.04 -19.39
CA GLU A 279 -62.01 -13.49 -20.35
C GLU A 279 -60.91 -12.43 -20.48
N PRO A 280 -59.62 -12.80 -20.36
CA PRO A 280 -58.54 -11.84 -20.50
C PRO A 280 -58.42 -11.35 -21.95
N ASP A 281 -58.30 -10.04 -22.15
CA ASP A 281 -57.97 -9.46 -23.47
C ASP A 281 -56.48 -9.72 -23.80
N ALA A 282 -56.20 -10.97 -24.16
CA ALA A 282 -54.86 -11.43 -24.46
C ALA A 282 -54.30 -10.80 -25.74
N GLU A 283 -55.15 -10.43 -26.71
CA GLU A 283 -54.70 -9.97 -28.03
C GLU A 283 -54.01 -8.60 -27.96
N LEU A 284 -54.57 -7.65 -27.21
CA LEU A 284 -53.95 -6.34 -27.04
C LEU A 284 -52.71 -6.39 -26.14
N MET A 285 -52.75 -7.21 -25.07
CA MET A 285 -51.59 -7.44 -24.21
C MET A 285 -50.44 -8.10 -24.95
N ASP A 286 -50.74 -9.08 -25.80
CA ASP A 286 -49.79 -9.76 -26.66
C ASP A 286 -49.06 -8.77 -27.57
N ALA A 287 -49.80 -7.90 -28.25
CA ALA A 287 -49.27 -6.88 -29.14
C ALA A 287 -48.37 -5.86 -28.41
N LEU A 288 -48.75 -5.46 -27.19
CA LEU A 288 -47.98 -4.50 -26.39
C LEU A 288 -46.71 -5.08 -25.79
N LEU A 289 -46.77 -6.32 -25.29
CA LEU A 289 -45.58 -7.04 -24.80
C LEU A 289 -44.55 -7.25 -25.90
N ALA A 290 -45.00 -7.53 -27.12
CA ALA A 290 -44.14 -7.67 -28.29
C ALA A 290 -43.57 -6.31 -28.73
N SER A 291 -44.42 -5.30 -28.88
CA SER A 291 -44.02 -3.95 -29.30
C SER A 291 -43.07 -3.27 -28.31
N GLY A 292 -43.27 -3.49 -27.01
CA GLY A 292 -42.40 -3.00 -25.94
C GLY A 292 -41.07 -3.72 -25.81
N GLY A 293 -40.89 -4.86 -26.49
CA GLY A 293 -39.70 -5.72 -26.39
C GLY A 293 -39.63 -6.55 -25.10
N VAL A 294 -40.70 -6.59 -24.30
CA VAL A 294 -40.72 -7.27 -22.99
C VAL A 294 -40.53 -8.78 -23.17
N ALA A 295 -41.22 -9.38 -24.14
CA ALA A 295 -41.13 -10.81 -24.40
C ALA A 295 -39.73 -11.23 -24.87
N ASP A 296 -39.10 -10.40 -25.71
CA ASP A 296 -37.74 -10.66 -26.20
C ASP A 296 -36.71 -10.48 -25.08
N ASN A 297 -36.87 -9.47 -24.22
CA ASN A 297 -36.01 -9.29 -23.04
C ASN A 297 -36.16 -10.42 -22.03
N LEU A 298 -37.38 -10.90 -21.77
CA LEU A 298 -37.62 -12.01 -20.84
C LEU A 298 -37.14 -13.34 -21.39
N ASP A 299 -37.26 -13.59 -22.70
CA ASP A 299 -36.62 -14.74 -23.33
C ASP A 299 -35.10 -14.66 -23.24
N ALA A 300 -34.53 -13.50 -23.57
CA ALA A 300 -33.10 -13.25 -23.46
C ALA A 300 -32.61 -13.30 -22.02
N PHE A 301 -33.47 -13.17 -21.02
CA PHE A 301 -33.17 -13.36 -19.59
C PHE A 301 -33.38 -14.80 -19.13
N ALA A 302 -34.37 -15.52 -19.66
CA ALA A 302 -34.59 -16.92 -19.36
C ALA A 302 -33.51 -17.83 -19.96
N GLN A 303 -32.96 -17.46 -21.12
CA GLN A 303 -32.08 -18.31 -21.93
C GLN A 303 -30.67 -18.60 -21.39
N ALA A 304 -29.69 -17.71 -21.38
CA ALA A 304 -29.41 -16.84 -20.26
C ALA A 304 -29.42 -17.59 -18.91
N LEU A 305 -30.49 -17.58 -18.11
CA LEU A 305 -30.51 -18.33 -16.83
C LEU A 305 -30.53 -19.85 -17.04
N GLY A 306 -30.99 -20.31 -18.20
CA GLY A 306 -30.97 -21.71 -18.61
C GLY A 306 -29.55 -22.29 -18.69
N PRO A 307 -29.42 -23.63 -18.64
CA PRO A 307 -28.17 -24.25 -19.04
C PRO A 307 -27.97 -23.92 -20.53
N GLY A 308 -26.96 -23.11 -20.86
CA GLY A 308 -26.74 -22.69 -22.24
C GLY A 308 -26.76 -23.88 -23.20
N PRO A 309 -27.27 -23.74 -24.43
CA PRO A 309 -27.24 -24.84 -25.38
C PRO A 309 -25.78 -25.24 -25.61
N ALA A 310 -25.45 -26.51 -25.37
CA ALA A 310 -24.07 -27.01 -25.50
C ALA A 310 -23.47 -26.83 -26.91
N ASP A 311 -24.30 -26.49 -27.92
CA ASP A 311 -23.93 -26.41 -29.33
C ASP A 311 -24.36 -25.11 -30.06
N SER A 312 -24.86 -24.07 -29.39
CA SER A 312 -25.25 -22.84 -30.09
C SER A 312 -24.07 -21.89 -30.27
N GLY A 313 -23.48 -21.90 -31.47
CA GLY A 313 -22.55 -20.86 -31.91
C GLY A 313 -23.15 -19.46 -31.75
N SER A 314 -22.32 -18.51 -31.28
CA SER A 314 -22.55 -17.06 -31.15
C SER A 314 -24.02 -16.62 -31.30
N VAL A 315 -24.75 -16.50 -30.19
CA VAL A 315 -26.04 -15.81 -30.18
C VAL A 315 -25.77 -14.33 -30.45
N ALA A 316 -25.96 -13.89 -31.70
CA ALA A 316 -26.04 -12.48 -32.01
C ALA A 316 -27.35 -11.95 -31.42
N LEU A 317 -27.26 -11.16 -30.35
CA LEU A 317 -28.36 -10.31 -29.90
C LEU A 317 -28.75 -9.41 -31.08
N LEU A 318 -29.87 -9.74 -31.73
CA LEU A 318 -30.39 -8.95 -32.84
C LEU A 318 -30.77 -7.56 -32.31
N ALA A 319 -30.26 -6.54 -32.98
CA ALA A 319 -30.51 -5.14 -32.69
C ALA A 319 -31.98 -4.75 -32.95
N ALA A 320 -32.86 -5.00 -31.98
CA ALA A 320 -34.16 -4.36 -31.91
C ALA A 320 -34.01 -2.98 -31.27
N GLY A 321 -33.69 -1.98 -32.09
CA GLY A 321 -33.94 -0.54 -31.84
C GLY A 321 -33.43 0.08 -30.53
N GLY A 322 -32.24 0.71 -30.59
CA GLY A 322 -32.02 1.99 -29.87
C GLY A 322 -31.01 2.03 -28.72
N SER A 323 -30.46 0.91 -28.26
CA SER A 323 -29.28 0.89 -27.39
C SER A 323 -28.39 -0.29 -27.78
N ALA A 324 -27.36 -0.01 -28.58
CA ALA A 324 -26.24 -0.93 -28.68
C ALA A 324 -25.54 -0.98 -27.32
N PHE A 325 -25.87 -1.96 -26.49
CA PHE A 325 -24.95 -2.40 -25.45
C PHE A 325 -23.87 -3.24 -26.14
N PRO A 326 -22.60 -2.83 -26.13
CA PRO A 326 -21.54 -3.55 -26.81
C PRO A 326 -21.12 -4.73 -25.93
N MET A 327 -21.80 -5.86 -26.03
CA MET A 327 -21.28 -7.13 -25.53
C MET A 327 -21.25 -8.17 -26.65
N ALA A 328 -20.14 -8.16 -27.39
CA ALA A 328 -19.74 -9.31 -28.19
C ALA A 328 -19.24 -10.39 -27.23
N LEU A 329 -20.16 -11.27 -26.80
CA LEU A 329 -19.85 -12.49 -26.05
C LEU A 329 -19.14 -13.49 -26.97
N SER A 330 -17.82 -13.34 -27.10
CA SER A 330 -16.95 -14.40 -27.58
C SER A 330 -16.70 -15.38 -26.42
N LEU A 331 -17.66 -16.29 -26.18
CA LEU A 331 -17.37 -17.50 -25.39
C LEU A 331 -16.40 -18.35 -26.21
N GLY A 332 -15.11 -18.32 -25.84
CA GLY A 332 -14.10 -19.21 -26.39
C GLY A 332 -14.54 -20.66 -26.19
N SER A 333 -14.74 -21.35 -27.30
CA SER A 333 -15.06 -22.77 -27.37
C SER A 333 -13.98 -23.63 -26.69
N MET A 334 -14.26 -24.10 -25.47
CA MET A 334 -13.59 -25.25 -24.85
C MET A 334 -14.65 -26.29 -24.50
N PRO A 335 -14.70 -27.44 -25.19
CA PRO A 335 -15.64 -28.50 -24.88
C PRO A 335 -15.11 -29.31 -23.69
N THR A 336 -15.67 -29.11 -22.49
CA THR A 336 -15.51 -30.08 -21.40
C THR A 336 -16.83 -30.81 -21.13
N PRO A 337 -16.87 -32.15 -21.30
CA PRO A 337 -18.10 -32.92 -21.19
C PRO A 337 -18.34 -33.37 -19.74
N PHE A 338 -18.46 -32.49 -18.75
CA PHE A 338 -18.87 -32.88 -17.38
C PHE A 338 -19.46 -31.71 -16.57
N SER A 339 -20.77 -31.46 -16.66
CA SER A 339 -21.65 -31.03 -15.54
C SER A 339 -23.07 -30.75 -16.06
N THR A 340 -23.92 -31.77 -16.09
CA THR A 340 -25.35 -31.58 -16.38
C THR A 340 -26.22 -31.51 -15.12
N ALA A 341 -25.65 -31.35 -13.92
CA ALA A 341 -26.46 -31.38 -12.68
C ALA A 341 -25.91 -30.68 -11.41
N GLY A 342 -24.71 -30.10 -11.39
CA GLY A 342 -24.18 -29.44 -10.18
C GLY A 342 -24.06 -27.95 -10.42
N GLY A 343 -24.69 -27.11 -9.60
CA GLY A 343 -24.54 -25.65 -9.74
C GLY A 343 -23.20 -25.10 -9.22
N PRO A 344 -23.10 -23.83 -8.81
CA PRO A 344 -21.83 -23.12 -8.81
C PRO A 344 -20.81 -23.80 -7.90
N LYS A 345 -19.68 -24.19 -8.50
CA LYS A 345 -18.57 -24.82 -7.79
C LYS A 345 -17.62 -23.77 -7.26
N CYS A 346 -17.27 -23.90 -5.99
CA CYS A 346 -16.21 -23.12 -5.36
C CYS A 346 -14.89 -23.86 -5.51
N ARG A 347 -13.82 -23.12 -5.82
CA ARG A 347 -12.44 -23.60 -5.84
C ARG A 347 -11.93 -23.68 -4.41
N GLY A 348 -11.27 -24.78 -4.08
CA GLY A 348 -10.66 -24.96 -2.76
C GLY A 348 -11.61 -25.53 -1.72
N ASP A 349 -11.02 -26.17 -0.71
CA ASP A 349 -11.73 -26.73 0.43
C ASP A 349 -11.54 -25.82 1.65
N GLY A 350 -12.60 -25.55 2.41
CA GLY A 350 -12.52 -24.75 3.63
C GLY A 350 -13.64 -23.73 3.77
N LYS A 351 -13.92 -23.33 5.02
CA LYS A 351 -14.98 -22.36 5.32
C LYS A 351 -14.65 -20.95 4.83
N ASP A 352 -13.36 -20.61 4.72
CA ASP A 352 -12.86 -19.35 4.17
C ASP A 352 -13.06 -19.27 2.64
N PHE A 353 -12.81 -20.37 1.91
CA PHE A 353 -13.16 -20.47 0.50
C PHE A 353 -14.67 -20.47 0.28
N GLU A 354 -15.45 -21.16 1.12
CA GLU A 354 -16.91 -21.11 1.06
C GLU A 354 -17.43 -19.67 1.26
N LEU A 355 -16.89 -18.95 2.24
CA LEU A 355 -17.22 -17.55 2.48
C LEU A 355 -16.86 -16.67 1.27
N ALA A 356 -15.63 -16.78 0.76
CA ALA A 356 -15.17 -16.04 -0.42
C ALA A 356 -16.09 -16.31 -1.63
N CYS A 357 -16.44 -17.57 -1.87
CA CYS A 357 -17.38 -17.98 -2.91
C CYS A 357 -18.75 -17.31 -2.74
N GLN A 358 -19.32 -17.35 -1.52
CA GLN A 358 -20.61 -16.72 -1.21
C GLN A 358 -20.58 -15.20 -1.41
N MET A 359 -19.48 -14.53 -1.08
CA MET A 359 -19.30 -13.08 -1.32
C MET A 359 -19.17 -12.74 -2.81
N GLN A 360 -18.51 -13.59 -3.61
CA GLN A 360 -18.46 -13.42 -5.07
C GLN A 360 -19.84 -13.61 -5.69
N MET A 361 -20.61 -14.61 -5.23
CA MET A 361 -21.97 -14.85 -5.69
C MET A 361 -22.92 -13.71 -5.30
N TYR A 362 -22.75 -13.10 -4.13
CA TYR A 362 -23.47 -11.88 -3.76
C TYR A 362 -23.27 -10.79 -4.82
N GLY A 363 -22.01 -10.51 -5.19
CA GLY A 363 -21.72 -9.47 -6.17
C GLY A 363 -22.28 -9.79 -7.56
N LEU A 364 -22.20 -11.05 -8.01
CA LEU A 364 -22.81 -11.45 -9.28
C LEU A 364 -24.34 -11.33 -9.29
N LEU A 365 -25.02 -11.67 -8.20
CA LEU A 365 -26.47 -11.54 -8.09
C LEU A 365 -26.91 -10.08 -8.01
N ASP A 366 -26.13 -9.24 -7.32
CA ASP A 366 -26.36 -7.79 -7.26
C ASP A 366 -26.16 -7.14 -8.64
N ASP A 367 -25.11 -7.52 -9.37
CA ASP A 367 -24.85 -7.06 -10.74
C ASP A 367 -25.99 -7.52 -11.69
N LEU A 368 -26.38 -8.80 -11.63
CA LEU A 368 -27.51 -9.33 -12.41
C LEU A 368 -28.81 -8.56 -12.13
N ALA A 369 -29.09 -8.28 -10.85
CA ALA A 369 -30.28 -7.56 -10.45
C ALA A 369 -30.27 -6.11 -10.98
N ARG A 370 -29.13 -5.43 -10.90
CA ARG A 370 -28.97 -4.04 -11.33
C ARG A 370 -28.94 -3.88 -12.84
N GLU A 371 -28.24 -4.75 -13.54
CA GLU A 371 -27.98 -4.61 -14.99
C GLU A 371 -29.10 -5.22 -15.85
N TYR A 372 -29.83 -6.23 -15.37
CA TYR A 372 -30.82 -6.95 -16.18
C TYR A 372 -32.23 -6.91 -15.61
N ILE A 373 -32.40 -7.24 -14.33
CA ILE A 373 -33.75 -7.43 -13.74
C ILE A 373 -34.44 -6.09 -13.53
N LYS A 374 -33.76 -5.15 -12.89
CA LYS A 374 -34.33 -3.82 -12.63
C LYS A 374 -34.67 -3.09 -13.95
N PRO A 375 -33.78 -3.01 -14.97
CA PRO A 375 -34.14 -2.40 -16.25
C PRO A 375 -35.29 -3.10 -16.98
N THR A 376 -35.42 -4.42 -16.85
CA THR A 376 -36.55 -5.18 -17.45
C THR A 376 -37.86 -4.85 -16.74
N ALA A 377 -37.85 -4.81 -15.40
CA ALA A 377 -39.01 -4.40 -14.61
C ALA A 377 -39.40 -2.95 -14.93
N ASP A 378 -38.43 -2.03 -14.95
CA ASP A 378 -38.61 -0.62 -15.31
C ASP A 378 -39.06 -0.45 -16.78
N THR A 379 -38.70 -1.37 -17.68
CA THR A 379 -39.18 -1.35 -19.07
C THR A 379 -40.66 -1.73 -19.15
N TYR A 380 -41.03 -2.87 -18.56
CA TYR A 380 -42.42 -3.33 -18.52
C TYR A 380 -43.32 -2.29 -17.83
N ALA A 381 -42.76 -1.66 -16.79
CA ALA A 381 -43.40 -0.62 -16.05
C ALA A 381 -43.97 0.52 -16.90
N ASN A 382 -43.06 1.02 -17.73
CA ASN A 382 -43.25 2.18 -18.57
C ASN A 382 -44.26 1.86 -19.67
N VAL A 383 -44.36 0.59 -20.10
CA VAL A 383 -45.41 0.12 -21.02
C VAL A 383 -46.78 0.15 -20.34
N MET A 384 -46.88 -0.23 -19.07
CA MET A 384 -48.14 -0.21 -18.31
C MET A 384 -48.61 1.20 -17.95
N LEU A 385 -47.70 2.13 -17.65
CA LEU A 385 -48.01 3.56 -17.50
C LEU A 385 -48.65 4.15 -18.77
N ALA A 386 -48.10 3.79 -19.94
CA ALA A 386 -48.62 4.23 -21.23
C ALA A 386 -50.04 3.69 -21.52
N LEU A 387 -50.45 2.58 -20.89
CA LEU A 387 -51.80 2.03 -20.96
C LEU A 387 -52.79 2.77 -20.05
N ALA A 388 -52.36 3.10 -18.83
CA ALA A 388 -53.24 3.68 -17.81
C ALA A 388 -53.61 5.15 -18.03
N THR A 389 -52.75 5.90 -18.71
CA THR A 389 -52.97 7.33 -19.01
C THR A 389 -54.05 7.61 -20.06
N VAL A 390 -54.51 6.57 -20.79
CA VAL A 390 -55.49 6.70 -21.88
C VAL A 390 -56.93 6.43 -21.41
N GLY A 391 -57.15 6.33 -20.09
CA GLY A 391 -58.49 6.11 -19.51
C GLY A 391 -59.12 4.77 -19.90
N ALA A 392 -58.32 3.85 -20.44
CA ALA A 392 -58.78 2.53 -20.83
C ALA A 392 -59.03 1.68 -19.58
N PRO A 393 -60.12 0.91 -19.50
CA PRO A 393 -60.34 -0.06 -18.42
C PRO A 393 -59.25 -1.15 -18.32
N LEU A 394 -58.29 -1.15 -19.26
CA LEU A 394 -57.16 -2.08 -19.33
C LEU A 394 -56.12 -1.89 -18.22
N SER A 395 -55.97 -0.70 -17.62
CA SER A 395 -55.07 -0.53 -16.47
C SER A 395 -55.59 -1.13 -15.18
N ALA A 396 -56.90 -1.44 -15.13
CA ALA A 396 -57.52 -2.23 -14.07
C ALA A 396 -57.58 -3.73 -14.43
N HIS A 397 -57.05 -4.14 -15.60
CA HIS A 397 -57.16 -5.51 -16.06
C HIS A 397 -56.25 -6.44 -15.21
N PRO A 398 -56.80 -7.49 -14.57
CA PRO A 398 -56.09 -8.34 -13.61
C PRO A 398 -54.77 -8.93 -14.14
N LEU A 399 -54.74 -9.27 -15.43
CA LEU A 399 -53.56 -9.83 -16.09
C LEU A 399 -52.35 -8.89 -16.06
N SER A 400 -52.58 -7.60 -16.26
CA SER A 400 -51.51 -6.61 -16.34
C SER A 400 -50.90 -6.30 -14.97
N THR A 401 -51.76 -6.20 -13.94
CA THR A 401 -51.40 -6.11 -12.53
C THR A 401 -50.61 -7.34 -12.07
N LEU A 402 -50.95 -8.53 -12.56
CA LEU A 402 -50.21 -9.74 -12.21
C LEU A 402 -48.82 -9.78 -12.86
N ILE A 403 -48.66 -9.48 -14.16
CA ILE A 403 -47.33 -9.47 -14.79
C ILE A 403 -46.44 -8.40 -14.11
N SER A 404 -47.01 -7.23 -13.76
CA SER A 404 -46.34 -6.22 -12.93
C SER A 404 -45.90 -6.82 -11.60
N ALA A 405 -46.80 -7.51 -10.90
CA ALA A 405 -46.52 -8.15 -9.63
C ALA A 405 -45.43 -9.24 -9.76
N VAL A 406 -45.45 -10.06 -10.81
CA VAL A 406 -44.46 -11.12 -11.03
C VAL A 406 -43.06 -10.53 -11.29
N LEU A 407 -42.93 -9.51 -12.14
CA LEU A 407 -41.64 -8.84 -12.36
C LEU A 407 -41.17 -8.06 -11.12
N SER A 408 -42.11 -7.48 -10.37
CA SER A 408 -41.84 -6.83 -9.09
C SER A 408 -41.33 -7.83 -8.05
N VAL A 409 -41.95 -9.01 -7.97
CA VAL A 409 -41.56 -10.08 -7.07
C VAL A 409 -40.24 -10.69 -7.52
N ALA A 410 -39.98 -10.87 -8.81
CA ALA A 410 -38.67 -11.29 -9.31
C ALA A 410 -37.58 -10.29 -8.90
N ASN A 411 -37.80 -8.98 -9.11
CA ASN A 411 -36.87 -7.93 -8.67
C ASN A 411 -36.70 -7.91 -7.14
N LEU A 412 -37.77 -8.11 -6.38
CA LEU A 412 -37.73 -8.20 -4.92
C LEU A 412 -36.91 -9.43 -4.47
N VAL A 413 -37.23 -10.60 -5.02
CA VAL A 413 -36.59 -11.86 -4.65
C VAL A 413 -35.13 -11.86 -5.04
N ILE A 414 -34.78 -11.38 -6.23
CA ILE A 414 -33.41 -11.50 -6.76
C ILE A 414 -32.56 -10.28 -6.44
N GLY A 415 -33.15 -9.08 -6.47
CA GLY A 415 -32.44 -7.83 -6.17
C GLY A 415 -32.39 -7.44 -4.70
N LYS A 416 -33.34 -7.93 -3.87
CA LYS A 416 -33.34 -7.63 -2.43
C LYS A 416 -33.17 -8.88 -1.56
N ILE A 417 -33.90 -9.97 -1.81
CA ILE A 417 -33.89 -11.12 -0.89
C ILE A 417 -32.65 -11.99 -1.08
N ALA A 418 -32.33 -12.40 -2.30
CA ALA A 418 -31.18 -13.24 -2.62
C ALA A 418 -29.86 -12.66 -2.10
N PRO A 419 -29.54 -11.38 -2.38
CA PRO A 419 -28.28 -10.80 -1.95
C PRO A 419 -28.27 -10.56 -0.43
N SER A 420 -29.44 -10.34 0.17
CA SER A 420 -29.57 -10.25 1.63
C SER A 420 -29.33 -11.56 2.36
N LEU A 421 -29.39 -12.72 1.70
CA LEU A 421 -29.07 -14.00 2.33
C LEU A 421 -27.58 -14.35 2.27
N LEU A 422 -26.81 -13.62 1.48
CA LEU A 422 -25.39 -13.85 1.27
C LEU A 422 -24.54 -12.83 2.04
N PRO A 423 -23.29 -13.18 2.40
CA PRO A 423 -22.35 -12.24 2.99
C PRO A 423 -22.02 -11.16 1.96
N SER A 424 -22.23 -9.90 2.32
CA SER A 424 -22.02 -8.76 1.42
C SER A 424 -20.79 -7.94 1.81
N ASN A 425 -20.50 -7.85 3.11
CA ASN A 425 -19.46 -6.95 3.64
C ASN A 425 -18.58 -7.66 4.68
N LEU A 426 -17.28 -7.35 4.68
CA LEU A 426 -16.34 -7.76 5.72
C LEU A 426 -16.49 -6.86 6.95
N THR A 427 -16.86 -7.45 8.08
CA THR A 427 -16.92 -6.73 9.37
C THR A 427 -15.59 -6.75 10.11
N ARG A 428 -14.75 -7.75 9.83
CA ARG A 428 -13.43 -7.91 10.43
C ARG A 428 -12.46 -8.45 9.38
N PHE A 429 -11.33 -7.78 9.23
CA PHE A 429 -10.19 -8.27 8.47
C PHE A 429 -8.94 -7.88 9.26
N GLU A 430 -8.41 -8.83 10.03
CA GLU A 430 -7.34 -8.55 11.00
C GLU A 430 -6.17 -9.52 10.87
N LEU A 431 -4.97 -8.97 10.88
CA LEU A 431 -3.74 -9.70 11.08
C LEU A 431 -3.52 -9.87 12.60
N GLU A 432 -3.97 -11.00 13.15
CA GLU A 432 -4.09 -11.22 14.59
C GLU A 432 -2.74 -11.33 15.30
N SER A 433 -1.77 -12.03 14.70
CA SER A 433 -0.49 -12.24 15.38
C SER A 433 0.67 -12.19 14.40
N VAL A 434 1.48 -11.15 14.53
CA VAL A 434 2.87 -11.13 14.07
C VAL A 434 3.70 -10.81 15.29
N LYS A 435 4.74 -11.59 15.55
CA LYS A 435 5.67 -11.27 16.63
C LYS A 435 6.24 -9.87 16.37
N PRO A 436 6.14 -8.91 17.31
CA PRO A 436 6.65 -7.55 17.07
C PRO A 436 8.18 -7.51 16.98
N LEU A 437 8.85 -8.57 17.45
CA LEU A 437 10.29 -8.73 17.43
C LEU A 437 10.60 -10.17 16.99
N VAL A 438 11.46 -10.32 15.98
CA VAL A 438 11.74 -11.59 15.27
C VAL A 438 13.26 -11.78 15.21
N ALA A 439 13.74 -12.99 15.43
CA ALA A 439 15.16 -13.30 15.28
C ALA A 439 15.56 -13.38 13.80
N LEU A 440 16.81 -13.10 13.47
CA LEU A 440 17.32 -13.28 12.11
C LEU A 440 17.11 -14.74 11.68
N GLN A 441 16.67 -14.96 10.44
CA GLN A 441 16.31 -16.27 9.86
C GLN A 441 15.08 -16.97 10.47
N GLU A 442 14.41 -16.37 11.45
CA GLU A 442 13.13 -16.89 11.95
C GLU A 442 12.02 -16.71 10.91
N THR A 443 11.17 -17.72 10.77
CA THR A 443 9.92 -17.63 9.99
C THR A 443 8.74 -17.29 10.90
N VAL A 444 7.90 -16.38 10.43
CA VAL A 444 6.74 -15.86 11.18
C VAL A 444 5.48 -16.15 10.39
N PRO A 445 4.59 -17.02 10.89
CA PRO A 445 3.35 -17.34 10.19
C PRO A 445 2.37 -16.16 10.21
N ALA A 446 1.74 -15.88 9.08
CA ALA A 446 0.67 -14.92 8.93
C ALA A 446 -0.67 -15.52 9.39
N ARG A 447 -1.22 -15.01 10.50
CA ARG A 447 -2.55 -15.41 10.97
C ARG A 447 -3.56 -14.31 10.68
N ILE A 448 -4.36 -14.52 9.65
CA ILE A 448 -5.39 -13.57 9.21
C ILE A 448 -6.75 -14.12 9.58
N VAL A 449 -7.58 -13.28 10.20
CA VAL A 449 -8.95 -13.59 10.57
C VAL A 449 -9.92 -12.70 9.82
N VAL A 450 -10.94 -13.33 9.25
CA VAL A 450 -12.03 -12.68 8.51
C VAL A 450 -13.38 -12.96 9.16
N GLU A 451 -14.22 -11.92 9.24
CA GLU A 451 -15.64 -12.03 9.59
C GLU A 451 -16.43 -11.23 8.57
N ALA A 452 -17.55 -11.78 8.12
CA ALA A 452 -18.45 -11.12 7.19
C ALA A 452 -19.89 -11.10 7.73
N ARG A 453 -20.69 -10.21 7.17
CA ARG A 453 -22.13 -10.16 7.42
C ARG A 453 -22.91 -9.87 6.14
N ASN A 454 -24.19 -10.21 6.17
CA ASN A 454 -25.14 -9.75 5.18
C ASN A 454 -25.62 -8.34 5.54
N THR A 455 -26.24 -7.68 4.57
CA THR A 455 -26.97 -6.44 4.79
C THR A 455 -28.45 -6.73 4.57
N PRO A 456 -29.18 -7.18 5.61
CA PRO A 456 -30.57 -7.58 5.44
C PRO A 456 -31.39 -6.40 4.96
N GLN A 457 -32.04 -6.55 3.82
CA GLN A 457 -33.01 -5.59 3.32
C GLN A 457 -34.34 -5.78 4.07
N SER A 458 -34.94 -4.67 4.49
CA SER A 458 -36.33 -4.64 4.92
C SER A 458 -37.22 -4.54 3.69
N ILE A 459 -38.23 -5.40 3.63
CA ILE A 459 -39.28 -5.38 2.62
C ILE A 459 -40.53 -4.84 3.30
N THR A 460 -40.94 -3.64 2.91
CA THR A 460 -42.19 -3.03 3.35
C THR A 460 -43.27 -3.19 2.29
N LEU A 461 -44.54 -3.03 2.69
CA LEU A 461 -45.64 -2.85 1.74
C LEU A 461 -45.35 -1.64 0.82
N ASN A 462 -44.69 -0.61 1.33
CA ASN A 462 -44.28 0.53 0.53
C ASN A 462 -43.22 0.16 -0.51
N ASP A 463 -42.30 -0.79 -0.25
CA ASP A 463 -41.37 -1.25 -1.27
C ASP A 463 -42.10 -1.93 -2.44
N LEU A 464 -43.18 -2.67 -2.17
CA LEU A 464 -43.98 -3.28 -3.23
C LEU A 464 -44.92 -2.28 -3.89
N ILE A 465 -45.43 -1.29 -3.15
CA ILE A 465 -46.15 -0.16 -3.75
C ILE A 465 -45.20 0.69 -4.58
N ASP A 466 -43.96 0.89 -4.16
CA ASP A 466 -42.95 1.68 -4.85
C ASP A 466 -42.40 0.93 -6.05
N VAL A 467 -42.28 -0.40 -5.97
CA VAL A 467 -42.01 -1.23 -7.14
C VAL A 467 -43.25 -1.28 -8.05
N ALA A 468 -44.48 -1.34 -7.54
CA ALA A 468 -45.69 -1.25 -8.37
C ALA A 468 -45.87 0.14 -8.98
N LYS A 469 -45.50 1.23 -8.28
CA LYS A 469 -45.50 2.62 -8.76
C LYS A 469 -44.34 2.87 -9.71
N SER A 470 -43.18 2.29 -9.47
CA SER A 470 -42.11 2.27 -10.46
C SER A 470 -42.57 1.50 -11.68
N THR A 471 -43.41 0.46 -11.48
CA THR A 471 -44.04 -0.39 -12.50
C THR A 471 -45.25 0.23 -13.22
N VAL A 472 -45.82 1.32 -12.70
CA VAL A 472 -47.03 1.91 -13.29
C VAL A 472 -46.84 3.42 -13.50
N GLY A 473 -45.69 3.97 -13.14
CA GLY A 473 -45.36 5.39 -13.14
C GLY A 473 -45.77 6.11 -11.86
N ALA A 474 -44.85 6.93 -11.32
CA ALA A 474 -45.06 7.68 -10.08
C ALA A 474 -46.22 8.70 -10.13
N ALA A 475 -46.70 9.05 -11.32
CA ALA A 475 -47.78 10.00 -11.55
C ALA A 475 -49.19 9.41 -11.46
N ILE A 476 -49.33 8.09 -11.27
CA ILE A 476 -50.63 7.44 -11.18
C ILE A 476 -51.07 7.31 -9.72
N GLU A 477 -52.16 8.00 -9.37
CA GLU A 477 -52.92 7.70 -8.17
C GLU A 477 -53.71 6.40 -8.42
N PHE A 478 -53.29 5.32 -7.77
CA PHE A 478 -54.07 4.08 -7.77
C PHE A 478 -55.43 4.33 -7.12
N ASP A 479 -56.51 3.95 -7.80
CA ASP A 479 -57.82 3.93 -7.16
C ASP A 479 -57.84 2.95 -5.97
N GLY A 480 -58.83 3.11 -5.09
CA GLY A 480 -58.94 2.26 -3.89
C GLY A 480 -59.08 0.76 -4.21
N TYR A 481 -59.57 0.39 -5.39
CA TYR A 481 -59.77 -0.99 -5.82
C TYR A 481 -58.46 -1.65 -6.26
N VAL A 482 -57.62 -0.95 -7.03
CA VAL A 482 -56.28 -1.41 -7.44
C VAL A 482 -55.36 -1.51 -6.23
N VAL A 483 -55.39 -0.54 -5.31
CA VAL A 483 -54.65 -0.63 -4.04
C VAL A 483 -55.09 -1.83 -3.22
N GLU A 484 -56.39 -2.11 -3.15
CA GLU A 484 -56.92 -3.25 -2.40
C GLU A 484 -56.57 -4.59 -3.06
N THR A 485 -56.52 -4.63 -4.39
CA THR A 485 -56.11 -5.81 -5.16
C THR A 485 -54.61 -6.09 -4.98
N LEU A 486 -53.77 -5.05 -5.04
CA LEU A 486 -52.34 -5.14 -4.73
C LEU A 486 -52.09 -5.56 -3.29
N LYS A 487 -52.87 -5.06 -2.32
CA LYS A 487 -52.82 -5.52 -0.93
C LYS A 487 -53.20 -6.99 -0.80
N ARG A 488 -54.28 -7.45 -1.45
CA ARG A 488 -54.68 -8.87 -1.43
C ARG A 488 -53.60 -9.76 -2.02
N MET A 489 -53.00 -9.35 -3.12
CA MET A 489 -51.86 -10.03 -3.75
C MET A 489 -50.60 -10.05 -2.86
N PHE A 490 -50.31 -8.93 -2.20
CA PHE A 490 -49.21 -8.84 -1.24
C PHE A 490 -49.44 -9.75 -0.03
N TYR A 491 -50.64 -9.70 0.56
CA TYR A 491 -51.01 -10.58 1.65
C TYR A 491 -51.02 -12.05 1.21
N TYR A 492 -51.44 -12.36 -0.01
CA TYR A 492 -51.33 -13.70 -0.57
C TYR A 492 -49.87 -14.14 -0.72
N THR A 493 -48.99 -13.28 -1.21
CA THR A 493 -47.55 -13.58 -1.34
C THR A 493 -46.89 -13.77 0.03
N ILE A 494 -47.25 -12.92 1.00
CA ILE A 494 -46.85 -13.08 2.39
C ILE A 494 -47.43 -14.38 2.95
N ASP A 495 -48.69 -14.71 2.73
CA ASP A 495 -49.33 -15.91 3.25
C ASP A 495 -48.78 -17.18 2.60
N LEU A 496 -48.36 -17.13 1.34
CA LEU A 496 -47.65 -18.20 0.64
C LEU A 496 -46.28 -18.40 1.27
N TYR A 497 -45.52 -17.31 1.45
CA TYR A 497 -44.20 -17.35 2.10
C TYR A 497 -44.29 -17.77 3.58
N MET A 498 -45.24 -17.22 4.33
CA MET A 498 -45.54 -17.55 5.73
C MET A 498 -46.13 -18.95 5.86
N GLY A 499 -46.88 -19.43 4.87
CA GLY A 499 -47.37 -20.81 4.81
C GLY A 499 -46.23 -21.80 4.70
N VAL A 500 -45.22 -21.48 3.88
CA VAL A 500 -44.01 -22.30 3.83
C VAL A 500 -43.18 -22.14 5.10
N LEU A 501 -43.01 -20.92 5.65
CA LEU A 501 -42.33 -20.69 6.95
C LEU A 501 -43.03 -21.36 8.14
N ARG A 502 -44.36 -21.47 8.14
CA ARG A 502 -45.13 -22.22 9.16
C ARG A 502 -44.90 -23.73 9.04
N GLY A 503 -44.58 -24.22 7.85
CA GLY A 503 -44.01 -25.56 7.68
C GLY A 503 -42.65 -25.71 8.38
N VAL A 504 -41.90 -24.62 8.56
CA VAL A 504 -40.62 -24.53 9.28
C VAL A 504 -40.80 -24.33 10.79
N ASP A 505 -41.95 -23.80 11.25
CA ASP A 505 -42.26 -23.70 12.70
C ASP A 505 -42.29 -25.08 13.39
N HIS A 506 -42.46 -26.17 12.63
CA HIS A 506 -42.27 -27.54 13.15
C HIS A 506 -40.81 -27.87 13.52
N VAL A 507 -39.84 -27.12 12.99
CA VAL A 507 -38.40 -27.29 13.19
C VAL A 507 -37.83 -26.23 14.16
N SER A 508 -38.45 -25.04 14.24
CA SER A 508 -38.09 -23.98 15.20
C SER A 508 -39.35 -23.25 15.71
N PRO A 509 -39.74 -23.41 16.99
CA PRO A 509 -40.95 -22.77 17.52
C PRO A 509 -40.85 -21.24 17.50
N ASN A 510 -41.93 -20.56 17.07
CA ASN A 510 -42.12 -19.11 17.07
C ASN A 510 -41.40 -18.32 15.94
N ALA A 511 -40.96 -18.96 14.86
CA ALA A 511 -40.36 -18.26 13.73
C ALA A 511 -41.38 -17.38 12.99
N SER A 512 -42.65 -17.78 12.97
CA SER A 512 -43.76 -16.98 12.42
C SER A 512 -44.18 -15.78 13.27
N ASP A 513 -43.95 -15.81 14.59
CA ASP A 513 -44.35 -14.73 15.52
C ASP A 513 -43.47 -13.48 15.42
N ALA A 514 -42.28 -13.60 14.80
CA ALA A 514 -41.34 -12.49 14.61
C ALA A 514 -41.65 -11.62 13.38
N VAL A 515 -42.61 -12.01 12.54
CA VAL A 515 -42.94 -11.31 11.29
C VAL A 515 -44.09 -10.32 11.53
N ASN A 516 -43.77 -9.03 11.52
CA ASN A 516 -44.76 -7.97 11.63
C ASN A 516 -45.48 -7.83 10.27
N PRO A 517 -46.83 -7.90 10.19
CA PRO A 517 -47.59 -7.98 8.93
C PRO A 517 -47.48 -6.76 7.96
N GLY A 518 -46.56 -5.82 8.20
CA GLY A 518 -46.23 -4.72 7.29
C GLY A 518 -44.73 -4.47 7.08
N LEU A 519 -43.85 -5.25 7.71
CA LEU A 519 -42.40 -5.11 7.61
C LEU A 519 -41.74 -6.50 7.71
N PHE A 520 -41.27 -7.01 6.58
CA PHE A 520 -40.50 -8.24 6.52
C PHE A 520 -39.01 -7.90 6.43
N THR A 521 -38.27 -8.04 7.53
CA THR A 521 -36.81 -7.86 7.52
C THR A 521 -36.14 -9.21 7.61
N LEU A 522 -35.24 -9.49 6.66
CA LEU A 522 -34.46 -10.71 6.70
C LEU A 522 -33.54 -10.73 7.94
N PRO A 523 -33.28 -11.90 8.54
CA PRO A 523 -32.40 -11.98 9.69
C PRO A 523 -30.98 -11.57 9.31
N MET A 524 -30.34 -10.80 10.20
CA MET A 524 -28.91 -10.52 10.09
C MET A 524 -28.13 -11.82 10.37
N LYS A 525 -27.31 -12.23 9.40
CA LYS A 525 -26.42 -13.38 9.46
C LYS A 525 -24.97 -12.91 9.53
N LYS A 526 -24.15 -13.69 10.23
CA LYS A 526 -22.72 -13.48 10.36
C LYS A 526 -21.97 -14.75 9.99
N TRP A 527 -20.85 -14.59 9.31
CA TRP A 527 -19.94 -15.64 8.93
C TRP A 527 -18.60 -15.40 9.61
N GLY A 528 -18.13 -16.38 10.38
CA GLY A 528 -16.86 -16.30 11.11
C GLY A 528 -16.99 -15.95 12.59
N PRO A 529 -15.87 -15.61 13.25
CA PRO A 529 -14.53 -15.39 12.68
C PRO A 529 -13.91 -16.67 12.08
N LEU A 530 -13.32 -16.56 10.89
CA LEU A 530 -12.63 -17.64 10.17
C LEU A 530 -11.15 -17.30 9.99
N LYS A 531 -10.28 -18.30 10.12
CA LYS A 531 -8.86 -18.17 9.78
C LYS A 531 -8.69 -18.40 8.29
N VAL A 532 -7.99 -17.50 7.61
CA VAL A 532 -7.64 -17.69 6.20
C VAL A 532 -6.54 -18.73 6.10
N SER A 533 -6.79 -19.77 5.31
CA SER A 533 -5.94 -20.95 5.17
C SER A 533 -5.09 -20.94 3.90
N SER A 534 -5.42 -20.09 2.92
CA SER A 534 -4.75 -20.06 1.62
C SER A 534 -4.38 -18.65 1.19
N SER A 535 -3.22 -18.55 0.55
CA SER A 535 -2.74 -17.33 -0.08
C SER A 535 -3.60 -16.91 -1.28
N ASP A 536 -4.37 -17.81 -1.88
CA ASP A 536 -5.29 -17.43 -2.97
C ASP A 536 -6.35 -16.41 -2.52
N LEU A 537 -6.68 -16.39 -1.22
CA LEU A 537 -7.69 -15.49 -0.66
C LEU A 537 -7.13 -14.14 -0.19
N VAL A 538 -5.83 -14.05 0.10
CA VAL A 538 -5.19 -12.86 0.70
C VAL A 538 -3.78 -12.64 0.17
N SER A 539 -3.40 -11.39 -0.02
CA SER A 539 -2.04 -10.99 -0.36
C SER A 539 -1.28 -10.54 0.88
N LEU A 540 -0.03 -11.01 1.02
CA LEU A 540 0.90 -10.56 2.05
C LEU A 540 1.88 -9.57 1.43
N PHE A 541 2.29 -8.57 2.21
CA PHE A 541 3.27 -7.58 1.79
C PHE A 541 4.20 -7.27 2.95
N SER A 542 5.49 -7.08 2.65
CA SER A 542 6.43 -6.36 3.50
C SER A 542 6.73 -5.00 2.86
N TYR A 543 6.78 -3.93 3.66
CA TYR A 543 7.21 -2.63 3.16
C TYR A 543 8.73 -2.61 2.85
N ASP A 544 9.48 -3.55 3.42
CA ASP A 544 10.94 -3.68 3.27
C ASP A 544 11.28 -5.18 3.19
N GLU A 545 11.15 -5.72 1.97
CA GLU A 545 11.43 -7.12 1.63
C GLU A 545 12.85 -7.58 2.02
N PRO A 546 13.92 -6.75 1.88
CA PRO A 546 15.24 -7.10 2.40
C PRO A 546 15.28 -7.43 3.90
N ILE A 547 14.45 -6.78 4.73
CA ILE A 547 14.40 -7.02 6.18
C ILE A 547 13.55 -8.26 6.49
N LEU A 548 12.35 -8.30 5.92
CA LEU A 548 11.40 -9.38 6.14
C LEU A 548 10.81 -9.79 4.79
N ALA A 549 11.31 -10.89 4.24
CA ALA A 549 10.91 -11.40 2.94
C ALA A 549 9.54 -12.07 3.03
N THR A 550 8.64 -11.72 2.12
CA THR A 550 7.30 -12.32 2.07
C THR A 550 7.34 -13.68 1.40
N ARG A 551 6.83 -14.69 2.09
CA ARG A 551 6.64 -16.06 1.60
C ARG A 551 5.16 -16.32 1.45
N GLU A 552 4.62 -15.73 0.39
CA GLU A 552 3.18 -15.60 0.23
C GLU A 552 2.50 -16.96 0.11
N GLU A 553 3.07 -17.90 -0.65
CA GLU A 553 2.50 -19.24 -0.86
C GLU A 553 2.39 -20.02 0.45
N GLU A 554 3.40 -19.92 1.31
CA GLU A 554 3.43 -20.55 2.62
C GLU A 554 2.64 -19.78 3.69
N MET A 555 2.16 -18.57 3.38
CA MET A 555 1.53 -17.65 4.33
C MET A 555 2.46 -17.28 5.49
N GLU A 556 3.73 -17.00 5.18
CA GLU A 556 4.75 -16.67 6.17
C GLU A 556 5.56 -15.43 5.76
N TRP A 557 6.31 -14.90 6.71
CA TRP A 557 7.44 -13.99 6.45
C TRP A 557 8.73 -14.58 6.99
N ARG A 558 9.85 -14.33 6.33
CA ARG A 558 11.19 -14.75 6.80
C ARG A 558 12.04 -13.52 7.08
N ALA A 559 12.63 -13.46 8.27
CA ALA A 559 13.59 -12.42 8.63
C ALA A 559 14.92 -12.64 7.91
N GLU A 560 15.27 -11.77 6.96
CA GLU A 560 16.50 -11.90 6.15
C GLU A 560 17.59 -10.91 6.56
N GLN A 561 17.22 -9.69 6.98
CA GLN A 561 18.16 -8.67 7.44
C GLN A 561 17.67 -7.96 8.70
N ARG A 562 18.63 -7.40 9.43
CA ARG A 562 18.36 -6.58 10.62
C ARG A 562 17.64 -5.31 10.23
N GLY A 563 16.68 -4.89 11.05
CA GLY A 563 16.00 -3.61 10.88
C GLY A 563 14.55 -3.65 11.33
N GLN A 564 13.75 -2.70 10.87
CA GLN A 564 12.34 -2.62 11.22
C GLN A 564 11.50 -2.38 9.98
N THR A 565 10.46 -3.18 9.81
CA THR A 565 9.54 -3.08 8.68
C THR A 565 8.09 -3.11 9.16
N THR A 566 7.17 -2.81 8.26
CA THR A 566 5.74 -3.02 8.46
C THR A 566 5.32 -4.15 7.53
N VAL A 567 4.58 -5.12 8.05
CA VAL A 567 3.91 -6.13 7.25
C VAL A 567 2.44 -5.77 7.10
N ARG A 568 1.86 -6.13 5.95
CA ARG A 568 0.46 -5.88 5.63
C ARG A 568 -0.17 -7.12 5.03
N ALA A 569 -1.42 -7.37 5.38
CA ALA A 569 -2.30 -8.31 4.70
C ALA A 569 -3.50 -7.56 4.10
N MET A 570 -3.97 -8.04 2.95
CA MET A 570 -5.19 -7.55 2.29
C MET A 570 -5.92 -8.72 1.61
N PRO A 571 -7.25 -8.66 1.40
CA PRO A 571 -7.93 -9.54 0.47
C PRO A 571 -7.23 -9.54 -0.89
N ARG A 572 -7.17 -10.69 -1.55
CA ARG A 572 -6.57 -10.79 -2.88
C ARG A 572 -7.38 -9.96 -3.86
N GLY A 573 -6.70 -9.07 -4.58
CA GLY A 573 -7.26 -8.25 -5.65
C GLY A 573 -7.84 -9.09 -6.81
N PRO A 574 -8.47 -8.45 -7.81
CA PRO A 574 -9.03 -9.14 -8.96
C PRO A 574 -7.97 -9.92 -9.74
N GLY A 575 -8.26 -11.17 -10.14
CA GLY A 575 -7.35 -12.03 -10.90
C GLY A 575 -7.68 -13.52 -10.79
N GLU A 576 -7.01 -14.37 -11.57
CA GLU A 576 -7.29 -15.82 -11.59
C GLU A 576 -7.15 -16.48 -10.21
N ARG A 577 -6.19 -16.04 -9.39
CA ARG A 577 -5.97 -16.56 -8.04
C ARG A 577 -7.02 -16.13 -7.03
N SER A 578 -7.75 -15.03 -7.22
CA SER A 578 -8.85 -14.63 -6.33
C SER A 578 -10.21 -15.15 -6.77
N LYS A 579 -10.33 -15.63 -8.01
CA LYS A 579 -11.56 -16.29 -8.49
C LYS A 579 -11.75 -17.59 -7.72
N VAL A 580 -12.71 -17.57 -6.80
CA VAL A 580 -13.09 -18.76 -6.04
C VAL A 580 -14.25 -19.43 -6.74
N LEU A 581 -15.17 -18.67 -7.32
CA LEU A 581 -16.23 -19.23 -8.13
C LEU A 581 -15.65 -19.79 -9.45
N GLN A 582 -15.63 -21.12 -9.61
CA GLN A 582 -15.15 -21.81 -10.82
C GLN A 582 -16.18 -21.78 -11.95
N ASP A 583 -17.45 -21.74 -11.57
CA ASP A 583 -18.56 -21.78 -12.50
C ASP A 583 -19.04 -20.35 -12.80
N HIS A 584 -18.64 -19.85 -13.97
CA HIS A 584 -19.06 -18.55 -14.48
C HIS A 584 -20.42 -18.60 -15.19
N THR A 585 -21.19 -19.68 -15.07
CA THR A 585 -22.56 -19.75 -15.63
C THR A 585 -23.48 -18.64 -15.13
N LEU A 586 -23.16 -17.99 -14.01
CA LEU A 586 -23.86 -16.80 -13.49
C LEU A 586 -23.28 -15.46 -13.97
N CYS A 587 -22.14 -15.48 -14.66
CA CYS A 587 -21.32 -14.31 -15.00
C CYS A 587 -21.42 -14.04 -16.51
N TRP A 588 -22.53 -13.48 -16.97
CA TRP A 588 -22.80 -13.33 -18.40
C TRP A 588 -22.17 -12.07 -18.96
N GLY A 589 -20.95 -12.21 -19.49
CA GLY A 589 -20.19 -11.07 -20.03
C GLY A 589 -19.56 -10.17 -18.97
N CYS A 590 -19.95 -10.33 -17.71
CA CYS A 590 -19.29 -9.69 -16.59
C CYS A 590 -17.90 -10.34 -16.40
N VAL A 591 -16.86 -9.54 -16.25
CA VAL A 591 -15.61 -10.01 -15.66
C VAL A 591 -15.76 -9.74 -14.17
N TRP A 592 -15.81 -10.78 -13.32
CA TRP A 592 -15.76 -10.57 -11.87
C TRP A 592 -14.58 -9.65 -11.56
N SER A 593 -14.90 -8.42 -11.19
CA SER A 593 -13.95 -7.31 -11.04
C SER A 593 -13.61 -7.06 -9.58
N GLY A 594 -14.25 -7.80 -8.66
CA GLY A 594 -13.93 -7.81 -7.24
C GLY A 594 -12.75 -8.73 -6.90
N GLY A 595 -12.36 -8.70 -5.63
CA GLY A 595 -11.35 -9.60 -5.06
C GLY A 595 -11.91 -10.92 -4.56
N ALA A 596 -11.12 -11.61 -3.74
CA ALA A 596 -11.51 -12.90 -3.16
C ALA A 596 -12.77 -12.78 -2.28
N PHE A 597 -12.88 -11.71 -1.49
CA PHE A 597 -13.97 -11.47 -0.54
C PHE A 597 -14.89 -10.31 -0.97
N GLY A 598 -15.21 -10.21 -2.26
CA GLY A 598 -16.05 -9.14 -2.79
C GLY A 598 -15.28 -7.91 -3.26
N THR A 599 -15.95 -6.76 -3.35
CA THR A 599 -15.37 -5.49 -3.83
C THR A 599 -14.66 -4.70 -2.72
N GLU A 600 -14.90 -5.04 -1.45
CA GLU A 600 -14.21 -4.42 -0.32
C GLU A 600 -12.76 -4.89 -0.21
N MET A 601 -11.83 -3.94 -0.03
CA MET A 601 -10.40 -4.20 0.10
C MET A 601 -9.84 -3.66 1.44
N PRO A 602 -10.35 -4.11 2.60
CA PRO A 602 -9.78 -3.71 3.89
C PRO A 602 -8.31 -4.13 3.98
N GLN A 603 -7.51 -3.33 4.70
CA GLN A 603 -6.11 -3.63 4.96
C GLN A 603 -5.84 -3.75 6.46
N SER A 604 -4.98 -4.70 6.82
CA SER A 604 -4.48 -4.85 8.19
C SER A 604 -2.96 -4.86 8.18
N SER A 605 -2.33 -4.02 9.00
CA SER A 605 -0.86 -3.90 9.07
C SER A 605 -0.35 -4.04 10.50
N LYS A 606 0.88 -4.56 10.64
CA LYS A 606 1.60 -4.68 11.91
C LYS A 606 3.08 -4.33 11.72
N ARG A 607 3.68 -3.68 12.71
CA ARG A 607 5.13 -3.39 12.73
C ARG A 607 5.91 -4.57 13.29
N VAL A 608 7.05 -4.87 12.67
CA VAL A 608 7.94 -5.98 13.01
C VAL A 608 9.37 -5.48 13.01
N ALA A 609 10.09 -5.76 14.09
CA ALA A 609 11.52 -5.51 14.20
C ALA A 609 12.29 -6.83 14.11
N VAL A 610 13.33 -6.88 13.29
CA VAL A 610 14.22 -8.02 13.11
C VAL A 610 15.55 -7.72 13.78
N GLU A 611 15.81 -8.40 14.90
CA GLU A 611 16.97 -8.17 15.77
C GLU A 611 17.07 -6.73 16.31
N ILE A 612 17.94 -6.49 17.29
CA ILE A 612 18.20 -5.14 17.82
C ILE A 612 19.65 -4.79 17.48
N GLU A 613 19.84 -3.66 16.80
CA GLU A 613 21.19 -3.15 16.60
C GLU A 613 21.72 -2.61 17.93
N PHE A 614 22.85 -3.15 18.40
CA PHE A 614 23.52 -2.74 19.63
C PHE A 614 24.99 -2.44 19.32
N LYS A 615 25.42 -1.20 19.56
CA LYS A 615 26.72 -0.68 19.16
C LYS A 615 27.47 -0.09 20.34
N ALA A 616 28.79 -0.24 20.34
CA ALA A 616 29.71 0.44 21.25
C ALA A 616 30.43 1.59 20.54
N LEU A 617 30.43 2.79 21.12
CA LEU A 617 31.02 3.99 20.53
C LEU A 617 31.91 4.74 21.56
N PRO A 618 33.25 4.78 21.38
CA PRO A 618 34.03 3.98 20.42
C PRO A 618 34.08 2.48 20.83
N PRO A 619 34.25 1.54 19.89
CA PRO A 619 34.38 0.11 20.20
C PRO A 619 35.77 -0.29 20.69
N GLN A 620 36.77 0.58 20.56
CA GLN A 620 38.14 0.32 20.97
C GLN A 620 38.86 1.57 21.46
N GLY A 621 39.78 1.43 22.42
CA GLY A 621 40.59 2.54 22.93
C GLY A 621 41.42 2.20 24.16
N LYS A 622 42.13 3.19 24.71
CA LYS A 622 42.95 3.01 25.92
C LYS A 622 42.05 2.95 27.16
N ALA A 623 42.31 2.02 28.07
CA ALA A 623 41.68 2.04 29.39
C ALA A 623 42.22 3.20 30.27
N PRO A 624 41.37 3.87 31.07
CA PRO A 624 39.92 3.73 31.13
C PRO A 624 39.24 4.27 29.86
N LEU A 625 38.31 3.50 29.29
CA LEU A 625 37.60 3.84 28.06
C LEU A 625 36.14 4.17 28.34
N ASP A 626 35.75 5.40 28.09
CA ASP A 626 34.33 5.79 28.08
C ASP A 626 33.67 5.34 26.78
N VAL A 627 32.61 4.52 26.91
CA VAL A 627 31.86 3.97 25.79
C VAL A 627 30.38 4.32 25.92
N ASP A 628 29.81 4.86 24.86
CA ASP A 628 28.36 4.95 24.69
C ASP A 628 27.87 3.65 24.03
N LEU A 629 27.13 2.85 24.80
CA LEU A 629 26.41 1.69 24.30
C LEU A 629 25.05 2.14 23.78
N ALA A 630 24.84 2.09 22.47
CA ALA A 630 23.68 2.63 21.78
C ALA A 630 22.85 1.53 21.11
N TRP A 631 21.53 1.70 21.10
CA TRP A 631 20.59 0.83 20.40
C TRP A 631 19.43 1.63 19.83
N GLU A 632 18.73 1.05 18.85
CA GLU A 632 17.53 1.65 18.28
C GLU A 632 16.32 0.71 18.41
N LEU A 633 15.34 1.13 19.21
CA LEU A 633 14.05 0.46 19.40
C LEU A 633 12.94 1.47 19.15
N LYS A 634 12.04 1.19 18.19
CA LYS A 634 10.90 2.09 17.96
C LYS A 634 9.80 1.83 18.99
N PRO A 635 9.04 2.88 19.38
CA PRO A 635 7.89 2.73 20.27
C PRO A 635 6.87 1.73 19.72
N ARG A 636 6.30 0.92 20.61
CA ARG A 636 5.15 0.06 20.30
C ARG A 636 3.93 0.89 19.90
N GLU A 637 3.02 0.33 19.10
CA GLU A 637 1.77 1.00 18.72
C GLU A 637 0.89 1.37 19.93
N ASP A 638 0.87 0.50 20.93
CA ASP A 638 0.17 0.73 22.21
C ASP A 638 0.89 1.74 23.13
N ARG A 639 2.09 2.19 22.74
CA ARG A 639 3.00 3.03 23.54
C ARG A 639 3.32 2.44 24.92
N ALA A 640 3.18 1.13 25.08
CA ALA A 640 3.61 0.47 26.30
C ALA A 640 5.15 0.49 26.38
N PRO A 641 5.73 0.76 27.56
CA PRO A 641 7.18 0.80 27.72
C PRO A 641 7.78 -0.58 27.44
N VAL A 642 8.98 -0.60 26.84
CA VAL A 642 9.71 -1.84 26.58
C VAL A 642 10.87 -1.94 27.56
N PRO A 643 10.70 -2.63 28.71
CA PRO A 643 11.78 -2.78 29.66
C PRO A 643 12.90 -3.65 29.08
N CYS A 644 14.14 -3.26 29.32
CA CYS A 644 15.32 -4.04 28.96
C CYS A 644 16.41 -3.97 30.03
N THR A 645 17.36 -4.87 29.94
CA THR A 645 18.51 -4.96 30.82
C THR A 645 19.79 -4.94 29.99
N VAL A 646 20.73 -4.05 30.35
CA VAL A 646 22.07 -3.99 29.76
C VAL A 646 23.06 -4.61 30.76
N ASP A 647 23.68 -5.71 30.40
CA ASP A 647 24.86 -6.25 31.08
C ASP A 647 26.09 -5.69 30.36
N PHE A 648 27.07 -5.15 31.09
CA PHE A 648 28.24 -4.49 30.50
C PHE A 648 29.36 -5.49 30.12
N GLY A 649 29.28 -6.73 30.62
CA GLY A 649 30.23 -7.80 30.31
C GLY A 649 31.58 -7.72 31.04
N ASP A 650 31.78 -6.72 31.92
CA ASP A 650 32.99 -6.50 32.71
C ASP A 650 32.83 -6.87 34.20
N GLY A 651 31.68 -7.47 34.57
CA GLY A 651 31.34 -7.84 35.94
C GLY A 651 30.67 -6.73 36.75
N THR A 652 30.52 -5.53 36.19
CA THR A 652 29.71 -4.47 36.82
C THR A 652 28.22 -4.85 36.84
N GLN A 653 27.46 -4.25 37.75
CA GLN A 653 26.06 -4.59 37.93
C GLN A 653 25.25 -4.23 36.67
N ALA A 654 24.56 -5.22 36.09
CA ALA A 654 23.67 -5.00 34.96
C ALA A 654 22.63 -3.90 35.26
N ARG A 655 22.42 -3.01 34.29
CA ARG A 655 21.53 -1.86 34.41
C ARG A 655 20.19 -2.16 33.76
N ARG A 656 19.14 -2.12 34.57
CA ARG A 656 17.76 -2.19 34.08
C ARG A 656 17.28 -0.82 33.60
N ILE A 657 16.69 -0.79 32.42
CA ILE A 657 16.13 0.40 31.79
C ILE A 657 14.61 0.19 31.65
N PRO A 658 13.77 1.02 32.31
CA PRO A 658 12.32 0.82 32.31
C PRO A 658 11.68 0.90 30.92
N ASP A 659 12.25 1.71 30.04
CA ASP A 659 11.79 1.86 28.66
C ASP A 659 12.96 2.15 27.71
N CYS A 660 13.26 1.16 26.88
CA CYS A 660 14.37 1.18 25.93
C CYS A 660 13.98 1.78 24.58
N THR A 661 12.72 2.18 24.43
CA THR A 661 12.26 3.02 23.30
C THR A 661 12.46 4.51 23.58
N ASP A 662 12.40 4.92 24.86
CA ASP A 662 12.68 6.30 25.30
C ASP A 662 14.17 6.53 25.58
N THR A 663 14.89 5.49 26.02
CA THR A 663 16.34 5.54 26.23
C THR A 663 17.02 4.72 25.14
N ALA A 664 17.82 5.36 24.28
CA ALA A 664 18.52 4.73 23.16
C ALA A 664 20.03 4.55 23.39
N ARG A 665 20.54 4.98 24.56
CA ARG A 665 21.96 4.87 24.89
C ARG A 665 22.21 4.82 26.38
N VAL A 666 23.29 4.16 26.76
CA VAL A 666 23.85 4.19 28.10
C VAL A 666 25.36 4.38 28.03
N ARG A 667 25.89 5.32 28.81
CA ARG A 667 27.33 5.52 28.95
C ARG A 667 27.88 4.62 30.04
N HIS A 668 29.01 3.98 29.78
CA HIS A 668 29.74 3.12 30.71
C HIS A 668 31.25 3.35 30.55
N THR A 669 32.01 3.23 31.64
CA THR A 669 33.47 3.35 31.63
C THR A 669 34.08 1.98 31.87
N TYR A 670 34.91 1.52 30.94
CA TYR A 670 35.65 0.27 31.05
C TYR A 670 37.07 0.58 31.56
N ASP A 671 37.29 0.33 32.85
CA ASP A 671 38.49 0.79 33.57
C ASP A 671 39.77 -0.02 33.30
N TYR A 672 39.63 -1.23 32.75
CA TYR A 672 40.71 -2.21 32.65
C TYR A 672 40.90 -2.74 31.23
N THR A 673 42.07 -3.29 30.92
CA THR A 673 42.34 -3.93 29.62
C THR A 673 41.54 -5.22 29.44
N SER A 674 40.92 -5.40 28.27
CA SER A 674 40.08 -6.56 27.96
C SER A 674 40.85 -7.70 27.29
N ARG A 675 42.03 -7.40 26.71
CA ARG A 675 42.78 -8.26 25.76
C ARG A 675 43.17 -9.64 26.30
N LEU A 676 43.23 -9.82 27.62
CA LEU A 676 43.63 -11.08 28.28
C LEU A 676 42.44 -11.91 28.78
N ASN A 677 41.20 -11.57 28.38
CA ASN A 677 40.02 -12.37 28.70
C ASN A 677 39.86 -13.55 27.71
N GLU A 678 40.19 -14.75 28.15
CA GLU A 678 40.14 -15.99 27.34
C GLU A 678 38.74 -16.37 26.86
N LYS A 679 37.69 -16.01 27.61
CA LYS A 679 36.32 -16.45 27.28
C LYS A 679 35.74 -15.71 26.07
N THR A 680 36.23 -14.52 25.79
CA THR A 680 35.63 -13.57 24.85
C THR A 680 36.59 -13.12 23.76
N GLY A 681 37.77 -13.77 23.65
CA GLY A 681 38.78 -13.39 22.67
C GLY A 681 39.37 -12.00 22.91
N GLY A 682 39.37 -11.52 24.16
CA GLY A 682 39.98 -10.24 24.51
C GLY A 682 39.05 -9.02 24.42
N ALA A 683 37.73 -9.19 24.28
CA ALA A 683 36.74 -8.12 24.32
C ALA A 683 35.87 -8.18 25.59
N TYR A 684 35.39 -7.04 26.08
CA TYR A 684 34.16 -7.05 26.88
C TYR A 684 32.97 -7.25 25.94
N LEU A 685 32.02 -8.09 26.35
CA LEU A 685 30.80 -8.41 25.59
C LEU A 685 29.57 -7.86 26.30
N PRO A 686 29.30 -6.54 26.25
CA PRO A 686 28.04 -6.02 26.71
C PRO A 686 26.87 -6.67 25.95
N THR A 687 25.80 -6.96 26.68
CA THR A 687 24.58 -7.57 26.15
C THR A 687 23.36 -6.73 26.49
N LEU A 688 22.46 -6.56 25.52
CA LEU A 688 21.17 -5.91 25.67
C LEU A 688 20.08 -6.96 25.55
N ARG A 689 19.34 -7.21 26.63
CA ARG A 689 18.23 -8.17 26.68
C ARG A 689 16.90 -7.47 26.91
N ILE A 690 15.91 -7.72 26.07
CA ILE A 690 14.54 -7.24 26.31
C ILE A 690 13.87 -8.13 27.38
N ASP A 691 13.35 -7.52 28.44
CA ASP A 691 12.75 -8.28 29.55
C ASP A 691 11.53 -9.07 29.04
N GLY A 692 11.51 -10.39 29.28
CA GLY A 692 10.44 -11.28 28.82
C GLY A 692 10.57 -11.76 27.37
N SER A 693 11.66 -11.45 26.68
CA SER A 693 11.99 -11.93 25.34
C SER A 693 13.25 -12.81 25.36
N PRO A 694 13.38 -13.83 24.46
CA PRO A 694 14.64 -14.55 24.29
C PRO A 694 15.72 -13.75 23.55
N ILE A 695 15.42 -12.52 23.13
CA ILE A 695 16.29 -11.73 22.25
C ILE A 695 17.37 -11.00 23.07
N GLU A 696 18.59 -11.21 22.63
CA GLU A 696 19.82 -10.64 23.19
C GLU A 696 20.63 -10.05 22.03
N ALA A 697 21.01 -8.78 22.13
CA ALA A 697 21.95 -8.14 21.22
C ALA A 697 23.29 -7.95 21.92
N LYS A 698 24.39 -8.08 21.18
CA LYS A 698 25.77 -8.01 21.71
C LYS A 698 26.56 -6.92 21.01
N ALA A 699 27.43 -6.25 21.76
CA ALA A 699 28.47 -5.39 21.20
C ALA A 699 29.84 -5.84 21.74
N GLU A 700 30.91 -5.45 21.06
CA GLU A 700 32.28 -5.74 21.46
C GLU A 700 32.98 -4.44 21.88
N VAL A 701 33.68 -4.47 23.01
CA VAL A 701 34.50 -3.37 23.51
C VAL A 701 35.92 -3.85 23.78
N PHE A 702 36.89 -3.25 23.10
CA PHE A 702 38.31 -3.57 23.22
C PHE A 702 39.06 -2.45 23.94
N THR A 703 39.41 -2.67 25.20
CA THR A 703 40.25 -1.75 25.95
C THR A 703 41.71 -2.20 25.94
N ASP A 704 42.60 -1.22 25.84
CA ASP A 704 44.01 -1.47 25.52
C ASP A 704 44.98 -0.79 26.52
N TRP A 705 46.23 -1.28 26.54
CA TRP A 705 47.34 -0.81 27.39
C TRP A 705 48.43 -0.13 26.55
N THR A 706 49.51 0.38 27.16
CA THR A 706 50.56 1.11 26.41
C THR A 706 51.96 0.55 26.62
N PHE A 707 52.78 0.60 25.56
CA PHE A 707 54.20 0.23 25.54
C PHE A 707 54.93 1.19 24.60
N ARG A 708 55.99 1.86 25.07
CA ARG A 708 56.69 2.93 24.35
C ARG A 708 58.20 2.86 24.59
N SER A 709 59.00 3.31 23.62
CA SER A 709 60.46 3.44 23.72
C SER A 709 60.87 4.92 23.71
N SER A 710 62.04 5.23 24.26
CA SER A 710 62.63 6.57 24.22
C SER A 710 64.15 6.52 24.40
N PRO A 711 64.96 7.05 23.46
CA PRO A 711 64.55 7.56 22.14
C PRO A 711 64.12 6.42 21.20
N GLU A 712 63.20 6.71 20.28
CA GLU A 712 62.76 5.77 19.23
C GLU A 712 63.77 5.66 18.08
N THR A 713 64.70 6.62 17.97
CA THR A 713 65.72 6.69 16.91
C THR A 713 67.05 7.22 17.44
N GLY A 714 68.18 6.77 16.87
CA GLY A 714 69.50 7.28 17.23
C GLY A 714 70.65 6.57 16.51
N GLN A 715 71.89 6.78 16.96
CA GLN A 715 73.09 6.13 16.41
C GLN A 715 73.56 5.01 17.33
N ALA A 716 74.13 3.95 16.77
CA ALA A 716 74.76 2.90 17.55
C ALA A 716 76.04 3.43 18.26
N PRO A 717 76.27 3.11 19.54
CA PRO A 717 75.35 2.40 20.45
C PRO A 717 74.19 3.31 20.90
N LEU A 718 72.95 2.81 20.80
CA LEU A 718 71.76 3.55 21.21
C LEU A 718 71.17 2.98 22.51
N GLU A 719 71.26 3.72 23.61
CA GLU A 719 70.57 3.40 24.86
C GLU A 719 69.09 3.85 24.77
N ALA A 720 68.16 2.89 24.76
CA ALA A 720 66.72 3.13 24.71
C ALA A 720 66.02 2.67 26.00
N LYS A 721 65.11 3.50 26.51
CA LYS A 721 64.30 3.22 27.69
C LYS A 721 62.88 2.86 27.29
N PHE A 722 62.40 1.72 27.75
CA PHE A 722 61.06 1.21 27.48
C PHE A 722 60.16 1.43 28.68
N HIS A 723 58.95 1.89 28.44
CA HIS A 723 57.95 2.14 29.49
C HIS A 723 56.61 1.53 29.09
N TRP A 724 55.89 0.96 30.05
CA TRP A 724 54.53 0.47 29.86
C TRP A 724 53.60 0.84 31.00
N ASP A 725 52.31 0.88 30.68
CA ASP A 725 51.21 1.20 31.59
C ASP A 725 50.03 0.26 31.26
N ILE A 726 49.68 -0.60 32.22
CA ILE A 726 48.72 -1.70 32.09
C ILE A 726 47.62 -1.53 33.14
N PRO A 727 46.46 -0.96 32.77
CA PRO A 727 45.31 -0.88 33.65
C PRO A 727 44.76 -2.29 33.95
N TRP A 728 44.88 -2.75 35.20
CA TRP A 728 44.55 -4.12 35.62
C TRP A 728 43.64 -4.16 36.86
N PRO A 729 42.66 -5.09 36.94
CA PRO A 729 41.79 -5.20 38.11
C PRO A 729 42.59 -5.55 39.38
N PRO A 730 42.39 -4.83 40.51
CA PRO A 730 43.20 -5.01 41.72
C PRO A 730 42.93 -6.33 42.46
N ASP A 731 41.80 -6.98 42.18
CA ASP A 731 41.38 -8.26 42.73
C ASP A 731 41.93 -9.46 41.93
N GLN A 732 42.53 -9.21 40.76
CA GLN A 732 43.13 -10.24 39.93
C GLN A 732 44.64 -10.33 40.15
N LYS A 733 45.20 -11.54 40.01
CA LYS A 733 46.65 -11.75 40.03
C LYS A 733 47.30 -10.96 38.89
N ALA A 734 48.37 -10.22 39.18
CA ALA A 734 49.11 -9.46 38.17
C ALA A 734 49.58 -10.36 37.01
N PRO A 735 49.56 -9.86 35.76
CA PRO A 735 50.10 -10.58 34.62
C PRO A 735 51.63 -10.66 34.68
N ARG A 736 52.19 -11.76 34.19
CA ARG A 736 53.63 -11.87 33.88
C ARG A 736 53.88 -11.17 32.55
N CYS A 737 55.08 -10.64 32.31
CA CYS A 737 55.45 -10.16 30.98
C CYS A 737 56.85 -10.56 30.53
N GLU A 738 57.01 -10.68 29.22
CA GLU A 738 58.27 -11.01 28.54
C GLU A 738 58.64 -9.87 27.58
N PHE A 739 59.81 -9.26 27.77
CA PHE A 739 60.36 -8.24 26.89
C PHE A 739 61.42 -8.85 25.97
N ASP A 740 61.25 -8.66 24.66
CA ASP A 740 62.20 -9.07 23.62
C ASP A 740 62.69 -7.82 22.89
N PRO A 741 63.97 -7.43 23.00
CA PRO A 741 64.50 -6.25 22.32
C PRO A 741 64.47 -6.34 20.78
N GLY A 742 64.35 -7.53 20.20
CA GLY A 742 64.26 -7.74 18.75
C GLY A 742 65.59 -7.64 17.99
N ASP A 743 66.74 -7.50 18.67
CA ASP A 743 68.08 -7.42 18.08
C ASP A 743 68.91 -8.72 18.18
N GLY A 744 68.26 -9.79 18.67
CA GLY A 744 68.86 -11.10 18.96
C GLY A 744 69.40 -11.25 20.39
N SER A 745 69.30 -10.21 21.22
CA SER A 745 69.62 -10.30 22.66
C SER A 745 68.67 -11.23 23.41
N ALA A 746 69.08 -11.64 24.61
CA ALA A 746 68.25 -12.49 25.46
C ALA A 746 66.97 -11.75 25.91
N ARG A 747 65.86 -12.49 26.01
CA ARG A 747 64.59 -11.97 26.52
C ARG A 747 64.66 -11.75 28.02
N GLU A 748 64.02 -10.69 28.49
CA GLU A 748 63.79 -10.42 29.90
C GLU A 748 62.38 -10.85 30.31
N SER A 749 62.22 -11.37 31.52
CA SER A 749 60.93 -11.82 32.05
C SER A 749 60.67 -11.17 33.40
N PHE A 750 59.45 -10.66 33.58
CA PHE A 750 58.99 -10.01 34.80
C PHE A 750 57.75 -10.74 35.33
N ASP A 751 57.83 -11.32 36.52
CA ASP A 751 56.73 -12.09 37.11
C ASP A 751 55.51 -11.23 37.48
N ASP A 752 55.73 -9.94 37.72
CA ASP A 752 54.71 -8.94 37.99
C ASP A 752 54.96 -7.71 37.11
N CYS A 753 54.19 -7.62 36.02
CA CYS A 753 54.32 -6.54 35.05
C CYS A 753 53.70 -5.21 35.53
N LEU A 754 53.03 -5.20 36.69
CA LEU A 754 52.49 -3.98 37.31
C LEU A 754 53.50 -3.38 38.28
N ALA A 755 54.34 -4.21 38.91
CA ALA A 755 55.44 -3.77 39.78
C ALA A 755 56.63 -3.22 38.99
N VAL A 756 56.94 -3.80 37.83
CA VAL A 756 57.97 -3.31 36.91
C VAL A 756 57.29 -2.70 35.70
N THR A 757 57.47 -1.39 35.49
CA THR A 757 56.82 -0.62 34.41
C THR A 757 57.81 -0.04 33.40
N ARG A 758 59.09 -0.38 33.54
CA ARG A 758 60.16 0.08 32.65
C ARG A 758 61.35 -0.87 32.60
N THR A 759 62.05 -0.89 31.47
CA THR A 759 63.37 -1.53 31.29
C THR A 759 64.24 -0.69 30.34
N GLU A 760 65.52 -0.98 30.25
CA GLU A 760 66.49 -0.25 29.41
C GLU A 760 67.27 -1.26 28.56
N HIS A 761 67.53 -0.93 27.29
CA HIS A 761 68.31 -1.78 26.38
C HIS A 761 69.23 -0.94 25.52
N THR A 762 70.45 -1.43 25.27
CA THR A 762 71.43 -0.77 24.40
C THR A 762 71.55 -1.52 23.07
N PHE A 763 71.25 -0.84 21.97
CA PHE A 763 71.41 -1.39 20.64
C PHE A 763 72.80 -1.09 20.07
N GLU A 764 73.67 -2.09 20.09
CA GLU A 764 75.09 -1.98 19.71
C GLU A 764 75.33 -1.89 18.20
N ARG A 765 74.32 -2.21 17.38
CA ARG A 765 74.47 -2.31 15.92
C ARG A 765 73.40 -1.48 15.22
N ARG A 766 73.75 -0.98 14.03
CA ARG A 766 72.77 -0.39 13.12
C ARG A 766 71.69 -1.40 12.76
N GLY A 767 70.44 -0.96 12.68
CA GLY A 767 69.30 -1.81 12.37
C GLY A 767 67.97 -1.14 12.69
N SER A 768 66.89 -1.71 12.16
CA SER A 768 65.52 -1.43 12.62
C SER A 768 65.12 -2.60 13.50
N PHE A 769 64.93 -2.34 14.79
CA PHE A 769 64.55 -3.34 15.77
C PHE A 769 63.09 -3.15 16.14
N VAL A 770 62.39 -4.25 16.40
CA VAL A 770 61.00 -4.24 16.84
C VAL A 770 60.93 -4.85 18.23
N PRO A 771 61.30 -4.09 19.27
CA PRO A 771 61.10 -4.51 20.64
C PRO A 771 59.65 -4.88 20.88
N THR A 772 59.43 -6.01 21.57
CA THR A 772 58.10 -6.49 21.92
C THR A 772 57.97 -6.69 23.42
N LEU A 773 56.78 -6.41 23.94
CA LEU A 773 56.39 -6.73 25.30
C LEU A 773 55.15 -7.61 25.24
N THR A 774 55.28 -8.84 25.73
CA THR A 774 54.21 -9.84 25.74
C THR A 774 53.67 -9.97 27.16
N LEU A 775 52.42 -9.59 27.40
CA LEU A 775 51.70 -9.89 28.64
C LEU A 775 51.18 -11.31 28.61
N ILE A 776 51.25 -12.01 29.75
CA ILE A 776 50.86 -13.41 29.92
C ILE A 776 50.03 -13.53 31.20
N HIS A 777 48.77 -13.95 31.06
CA HIS A 777 47.89 -14.22 32.19
C HIS A 777 46.93 -15.37 31.84
N GLY A 778 46.82 -16.38 32.71
CA GLY A 778 45.91 -17.51 32.52
C GLY A 778 46.24 -18.49 31.38
N GLY A 779 47.15 -18.12 30.47
CA GLY A 779 47.40 -18.85 29.22
C GLY A 779 47.26 -17.93 28.00
N ALA A 780 46.41 -16.90 28.11
CA ALA A 780 46.32 -15.80 27.17
C ALA A 780 47.62 -14.99 27.08
N ARG A 781 47.91 -14.52 25.86
CA ARG A 781 49.05 -13.66 25.57
C ARG A 781 48.58 -12.44 24.77
N ASP A 782 49.07 -11.27 25.12
CA ASP A 782 48.85 -10.03 24.36
C ASP A 782 50.17 -9.31 24.17
N THR A 783 50.50 -8.92 22.93
CA THR A 783 51.83 -8.44 22.56
C THR A 783 51.75 -7.04 21.95
N LYS A 784 52.56 -6.12 22.47
CA LYS A 784 52.78 -4.81 21.86
C LYS A 784 54.21 -4.63 21.41
N THR A 785 54.40 -3.73 20.48
CA THR A 785 55.72 -3.41 19.93
C THR A 785 56.05 -1.94 20.14
N ALA A 786 57.32 -1.62 20.36
CA ALA A 786 57.83 -0.26 20.47
C ALA A 786 59.09 -0.13 19.59
N PRO A 787 58.93 0.10 18.27
CA PRO A 787 60.04 0.05 17.32
C PRO A 787 61.15 1.02 17.71
N VAL A 788 62.40 0.59 17.49
CA VAL A 788 63.60 1.41 17.71
C VAL A 788 64.50 1.30 16.49
N SER A 789 64.93 2.43 15.96
CA SER A 789 65.80 2.47 14.80
C SER A 789 67.17 3.07 15.08
N VAL A 790 68.20 2.36 14.65
CA VAL A 790 69.59 2.65 15.00
C VAL A 790 70.40 2.79 13.72
N ALA A 791 70.97 3.97 13.50
CA ALA A 791 71.85 4.24 12.38
C ALA A 791 73.30 3.90 12.71
N GLU A 792 74.14 3.75 11.68
CA GLU A 792 75.59 3.65 11.87
C GLU A 792 76.13 5.01 12.34
N GLU A 793 77.16 4.99 13.18
CA GLU A 793 77.84 6.21 13.63
C GLU A 793 78.27 7.06 12.41
N GLY A 794 77.97 8.36 12.44
CA GLY A 794 78.26 9.28 11.31
C GLY A 794 77.25 9.29 10.15
N THR A 795 76.23 8.43 10.14
CA THR A 795 75.25 8.37 9.03
C THR A 795 74.40 9.64 8.88
N CYS A 796 74.18 10.33 9.98
CA CYS A 796 73.28 11.49 10.09
C CYS A 796 74.01 12.71 10.65
N ASP A 797 75.28 12.82 10.31
CA ASP A 797 76.10 13.98 10.57
C ASP A 797 75.78 15.14 9.60
N ALA A 798 76.60 16.19 9.64
CA ALA A 798 76.48 17.34 8.74
C ALA A 798 76.62 16.96 7.26
N ASP A 799 77.23 15.81 6.93
CA ASP A 799 77.46 15.40 5.55
C ASP A 799 76.18 14.94 4.85
N LEU A 800 75.19 14.40 5.58
CA LEU A 800 73.91 13.99 4.98
C LEU A 800 73.20 15.16 4.25
N LEU A 801 73.33 16.37 4.79
CA LEU A 801 72.63 17.57 4.30
C LEU A 801 73.54 18.54 3.53
N LYS A 802 74.80 18.19 3.28
CA LYS A 802 75.76 19.07 2.56
C LYS A 802 75.47 19.16 1.06
N HIS A 803 74.87 18.11 0.51
CA HIS A 803 74.65 17.93 -0.91
C HIS A 803 73.58 18.88 -1.45
N LYS A 804 73.80 19.43 -2.64
CA LYS A 804 72.84 20.36 -3.29
C LYS A 804 71.82 19.67 -4.19
N ALA A 805 72.08 18.42 -4.55
CA ALA A 805 71.18 17.61 -5.35
C ALA A 805 71.39 16.13 -5.05
N TRP A 806 70.34 15.35 -5.28
CA TRP A 806 70.36 13.90 -5.22
C TRP A 806 69.91 13.31 -6.54
N THR A 807 70.52 12.21 -6.95
CA THR A 807 69.96 11.34 -7.99
C THR A 807 69.26 10.18 -7.31
N GLY A 808 68.17 9.70 -7.89
CA GLY A 808 67.62 8.44 -7.43
C GLY A 808 66.52 7.89 -8.29
N SER A 809 66.10 6.68 -7.94
CA SER A 809 65.09 5.90 -8.63
C SER A 809 64.11 5.26 -7.67
N VAL A 810 62.88 5.10 -8.13
CA VAL A 810 61.79 4.39 -7.44
C VAL A 810 61.13 3.46 -8.44
N SER A 811 60.89 2.22 -8.04
CA SER A 811 60.20 1.24 -8.87
C SER A 811 59.23 0.37 -8.08
N PHE A 812 58.10 0.05 -8.70
CA PHE A 812 57.11 -0.88 -8.18
C PHE A 812 56.30 -1.48 -9.33
N SER A 813 55.64 -2.60 -9.05
CA SER A 813 54.67 -3.22 -9.97
C SER A 813 53.46 -3.69 -9.17
N GLN A 814 52.28 -3.44 -9.72
CA GLN A 814 51.01 -3.81 -9.09
C GLN A 814 50.01 -4.23 -10.14
N SER A 815 49.24 -5.29 -9.87
CA SER A 815 48.14 -5.70 -10.72
C SER A 815 46.94 -6.14 -9.90
N ARG A 816 45.75 -5.81 -10.38
CA ARG A 816 44.46 -6.19 -9.77
C ARG A 816 43.52 -6.70 -10.86
N ASP A 817 42.69 -7.65 -10.46
CA ASP A 817 41.54 -8.15 -11.19
C ASP A 817 40.47 -8.42 -10.13
N VAL A 818 39.51 -7.51 -9.99
CA VAL A 818 38.56 -7.51 -8.87
C VAL A 818 37.15 -7.19 -9.32
N TRP A 819 36.21 -7.98 -8.82
CA TRP A 819 34.77 -7.74 -8.96
C TRP A 819 34.22 -7.08 -7.71
N HIS A 820 33.33 -6.10 -7.90
CA HIS A 820 32.52 -5.60 -6.80
C HIS A 820 31.64 -6.75 -6.25
N PRO A 821 31.47 -6.90 -4.93
CA PRO A 821 30.75 -8.04 -4.34
C PRO A 821 29.31 -8.22 -4.84
N ARG A 822 28.68 -7.12 -5.27
CA ARG A 822 27.32 -7.11 -5.85
C ARG A 822 27.29 -7.17 -7.38
N GLY A 823 28.42 -7.41 -8.03
CA GLY A 823 28.53 -7.46 -9.50
C GLY A 823 28.43 -6.11 -10.21
N TYR A 824 28.30 -4.99 -9.50
CA TYR A 824 28.09 -3.66 -10.09
C TYR A 824 29.22 -3.18 -10.99
N TYR A 825 30.45 -3.64 -10.77
CA TYR A 825 31.55 -3.33 -11.64
C TYR A 825 32.70 -4.34 -11.51
N HIS A 826 33.54 -4.38 -12.53
CA HIS A 826 34.77 -5.18 -12.63
C HIS A 826 35.93 -4.24 -12.95
N VAL A 827 37.01 -4.29 -12.17
CA VAL A 827 38.20 -3.47 -12.39
C VAL A 827 39.40 -4.38 -12.59
N VAL A 828 40.10 -4.19 -13.71
CA VAL A 828 41.39 -4.83 -14.00
C VAL A 828 42.42 -3.74 -14.23
N TYR A 829 43.58 -3.82 -13.59
CA TYR A 829 44.68 -2.93 -13.95
C TYR A 829 46.03 -3.60 -13.74
N SER A 830 47.04 -3.11 -14.45
CA SER A 830 48.44 -3.44 -14.21
C SER A 830 49.31 -2.20 -14.40
N HIS A 831 50.06 -1.86 -13.35
CA HIS A 831 51.04 -0.79 -13.31
C HIS A 831 52.45 -1.36 -13.20
N SER A 832 53.36 -0.86 -14.02
CA SER A 832 54.79 -1.16 -13.97
C SER A 832 55.55 0.15 -14.06
N ILE A 833 56.06 0.61 -12.91
CA ILE A 833 56.66 1.94 -12.75
C ILE A 833 58.13 1.76 -12.40
N ARG A 834 59.02 2.41 -13.16
CA ARG A 834 60.46 2.52 -12.88
C ARG A 834 60.91 3.91 -13.31
N LEU A 835 60.93 4.81 -12.35
CA LEU A 835 61.24 6.22 -12.55
C LEU A 835 62.51 6.61 -11.83
N HIS A 836 63.24 7.56 -12.39
CA HIS A 836 64.47 8.11 -11.84
C HIS A 836 64.52 9.62 -12.09
N ALA A 837 65.22 10.36 -11.23
CA ALA A 837 65.37 11.79 -11.38
C ALA A 837 66.67 12.28 -10.75
N ARG A 838 67.18 13.39 -11.30
CA ARG A 838 67.97 14.35 -10.52
C ARG A 838 66.98 15.27 -9.79
N MET A 839 67.16 15.40 -8.49
CA MET A 839 66.33 16.18 -7.60
C MET A 839 67.19 17.25 -6.96
N ASP A 840 66.93 18.51 -7.29
CA ASP A 840 67.65 19.63 -6.71
C ASP A 840 67.02 20.02 -5.36
N GLU A 841 67.82 20.62 -4.48
CA GLU A 841 67.35 21.15 -3.20
C GLU A 841 66.22 22.17 -3.43
N ARG A 842 65.06 21.92 -2.80
CA ARG A 842 63.88 22.78 -2.85
C ARG A 842 63.69 23.59 -1.58
N THR A 843 63.78 22.94 -0.42
CA THR A 843 63.65 23.60 0.88
C THR A 843 64.66 23.08 1.88
N ARG A 844 65.12 23.97 2.77
CA ARG A 844 66.05 23.68 3.87
C ARG A 844 65.52 24.35 5.13
N ARG A 845 65.53 23.62 6.25
CA ARG A 845 65.10 24.14 7.55
C ARG A 845 66.21 23.96 8.58
N GLU A 846 66.44 25.04 9.32
CA GLU A 846 67.37 25.11 10.43
C GLU A 846 66.65 24.99 11.77
N PHE A 847 67.30 24.34 12.75
CA PHE A 847 66.89 24.33 14.15
C PHE A 847 68.12 24.65 15.00
N ARG A 848 68.08 25.78 15.73
CA ARG A 848 69.20 26.29 16.54
C ARG A 848 70.51 26.49 15.76
N GLY A 849 70.40 26.98 14.51
CA GLY A 849 71.56 27.29 13.66
C GLY A 849 72.21 26.08 12.99
N ALA A 850 71.58 24.90 13.05
CA ALA A 850 71.99 23.72 12.30
C ALA A 850 70.85 23.25 11.40
N ASP A 851 71.18 22.90 10.15
CA ASP A 851 70.25 22.25 9.23
C ASP A 851 69.82 20.90 9.78
N TYR A 852 68.52 20.63 9.77
CA TYR A 852 68.00 19.34 10.21
C TYR A 852 67.02 18.70 9.25
N LEU A 853 66.46 19.46 8.30
CA LEU A 853 65.50 18.97 7.32
C LEU A 853 65.77 19.60 5.95
N VAL A 854 66.05 18.78 4.94
CA VAL A 854 66.21 19.23 3.54
C VAL A 854 65.30 18.43 2.64
N GLN A 855 64.60 19.10 1.74
CA GLN A 855 63.76 18.49 0.73
C GLN A 855 64.38 18.69 -0.65
N TYR A 856 64.57 17.59 -1.38
CA TYR A 856 64.97 17.54 -2.77
C TYR A 856 63.77 17.17 -3.63
N TYR A 857 63.70 17.73 -4.83
CA TYR A 857 62.49 17.65 -5.64
C TYR A 857 62.80 17.61 -7.14
N SER A 858 62.06 16.78 -7.87
CA SER A 858 62.00 16.79 -9.32
C SER A 858 60.55 16.88 -9.80
N PRO A 859 60.19 17.90 -10.60
CA PRO A 859 58.84 18.09 -11.16
C PRO A 859 58.53 17.20 -12.37
N LEU A 860 59.49 16.40 -12.82
CA LEU A 860 59.33 15.50 -13.97
C LEU A 860 60.37 14.38 -13.86
N PRO A 861 60.11 13.33 -13.07
CA PRO A 861 60.96 12.16 -13.09
C PRO A 861 60.92 11.50 -14.48
N GLU A 862 62.04 10.89 -14.87
CA GLU A 862 62.23 10.22 -16.16
C GLU A 862 62.19 8.69 -15.99
N GLY A 863 62.07 7.93 -17.08
CA GLY A 863 62.08 6.47 -17.05
C GLY A 863 60.85 5.86 -17.73
N SER A 864 60.42 4.68 -17.25
CA SER A 864 59.30 3.94 -17.81
C SER A 864 58.13 3.87 -16.83
N ALA A 865 56.96 4.32 -17.26
CA ALA A 865 55.69 4.10 -16.59
C ALA A 865 54.75 3.42 -17.58
N LYS A 866 54.32 2.19 -17.27
CA LYS A 866 53.31 1.47 -18.05
C LYS A 866 52.08 1.24 -17.19
N ILE A 867 50.92 1.63 -17.70
CA ILE A 867 49.61 1.43 -17.08
C ILE A 867 48.70 0.75 -18.10
N THR A 868 48.06 -0.32 -17.69
CA THR A 868 46.88 -0.86 -18.35
C THR A 868 45.74 -0.83 -17.35
N TYR A 869 44.56 -0.41 -17.78
CA TYR A 869 43.38 -0.30 -16.94
C TYR A 869 42.14 -0.66 -17.75
N SER A 870 41.22 -1.38 -17.13
CA SER A 870 39.84 -1.52 -17.57
C SER A 870 38.89 -1.44 -16.38
N ARG A 871 37.77 -0.76 -16.57
CA ARG A 871 36.64 -0.77 -15.65
C ARG A 871 35.37 -1.00 -16.44
N HIS A 872 34.60 -2.00 -16.05
CA HIS A 872 33.33 -2.35 -16.64
C HIS A 872 32.25 -2.16 -15.57
N ASP A 873 31.26 -1.30 -15.80
CA ASP A 873 30.14 -1.09 -14.88
C ASP A 873 28.88 -1.81 -15.40
N TYR A 874 28.14 -2.45 -14.50
CA TYR A 874 27.00 -3.32 -14.79
C TYR A 874 25.74 -2.88 -14.04
N SER A 875 24.57 -3.12 -14.65
CA SER A 875 23.27 -3.06 -13.98
C SER A 875 22.58 -4.42 -14.13
N GLY A 876 22.69 -5.24 -13.09
CA GLY A 876 22.40 -6.68 -13.19
C GLY A 876 23.47 -7.36 -14.05
N ASP A 877 23.06 -8.22 -14.98
CA ASP A 877 23.98 -8.93 -15.87
C ASP A 877 24.33 -8.13 -17.14
N ARG A 878 23.82 -6.90 -17.27
CA ARG A 878 24.01 -6.07 -18.45
C ARG A 878 25.12 -5.05 -18.22
N LEU A 879 26.10 -5.04 -19.14
CA LEU A 879 27.12 -4.00 -19.20
C LEU A 879 26.48 -2.65 -19.53
N ASN A 880 26.71 -1.65 -18.67
CA ASN A 880 26.20 -0.29 -18.82
C ASN A 880 27.24 0.65 -19.43
N SER A 881 28.49 0.51 -19.00
CA SER A 881 29.62 1.26 -19.52
C SER A 881 30.93 0.49 -19.35
N SER A 882 31.92 0.77 -20.17
CA SER A 882 33.30 0.37 -19.94
C SER A 882 34.27 1.51 -20.24
N ASP A 883 35.37 1.55 -19.50
CA ASP A 883 36.50 2.46 -19.72
C ASP A 883 37.76 1.61 -19.76
N THR A 884 38.50 1.67 -20.87
CA THR A 884 39.80 1.03 -21.01
C THR A 884 40.87 2.07 -21.26
N PHE A 885 42.10 1.83 -20.79
CA PHE A 885 43.22 2.74 -20.97
C PHE A 885 44.54 1.96 -21.02
N ASP A 886 45.35 2.23 -22.04
CA ASP A 886 46.74 1.78 -22.15
C ASP A 886 47.66 3.02 -22.25
N GLY A 887 48.48 3.18 -21.23
CA GLY A 887 49.41 4.29 -21.08
C GLY A 887 50.84 3.79 -20.98
N SER A 888 51.66 4.16 -21.95
CA SER A 888 53.12 3.99 -21.92
C SER A 888 53.87 5.25 -22.41
N GLY A 889 53.14 6.37 -22.49
CA GLY A 889 53.60 7.63 -23.07
C GLY A 889 54.36 8.53 -22.08
N ARG A 890 54.39 9.82 -22.41
CA ARG A 890 55.09 10.84 -21.62
C ARG A 890 54.45 11.03 -20.26
N LEU A 891 55.26 11.29 -19.24
CA LEU A 891 54.77 11.73 -17.94
C LEU A 891 54.33 13.19 -18.02
N GLN A 892 53.25 13.53 -17.31
CA GLN A 892 52.86 14.93 -17.13
C GLN A 892 53.82 15.60 -16.15
N ARG A 893 54.39 16.75 -16.53
CA ARG A 893 55.21 17.55 -15.62
C ARG A 893 54.31 18.16 -14.53
N GLN A 894 54.77 18.15 -13.28
CA GLN A 894 54.10 18.93 -12.25
C GLN A 894 54.33 20.42 -12.50
N GLU A 895 53.23 21.16 -12.59
CA GLU A 895 53.28 22.61 -12.74
C GLU A 895 53.67 23.28 -11.41
N PRO A 896 54.49 24.34 -11.46
CA PRO A 896 54.76 25.15 -10.28
C PRO A 896 53.45 25.63 -9.64
N HIS A 897 53.32 25.51 -8.33
CA HIS A 897 52.16 25.93 -7.53
C HIS A 897 50.91 25.04 -7.58
N MET A 898 50.90 23.95 -8.35
CA MET A 898 49.84 22.95 -8.33
C MET A 898 50.28 21.81 -7.39
N SER A 899 49.66 21.71 -6.21
CA SER A 899 50.04 20.70 -5.20
C SER A 899 49.76 19.27 -5.65
N GLU A 900 48.79 19.08 -6.56
CA GLU A 900 48.22 17.76 -6.84
C GLU A 900 48.27 17.32 -8.30
N ASP A 901 48.69 18.15 -9.26
CA ASP A 901 48.64 17.79 -10.70
C ASP A 901 50.02 17.56 -11.30
N GLY A 902 50.20 16.39 -11.92
CA GLY A 902 51.41 16.00 -12.61
C GLY A 902 52.32 15.06 -11.82
N SER A 903 53.45 14.71 -12.43
CA SER A 903 54.40 13.73 -11.93
C SER A 903 55.51 14.40 -11.16
N MET A 904 55.82 13.91 -9.96
CA MET A 904 56.93 14.41 -9.17
C MET A 904 57.57 13.32 -8.33
N LEU A 905 58.88 13.46 -8.09
CA LEU A 905 59.63 12.67 -7.13
C LEU A 905 60.25 13.60 -6.09
N THR A 906 59.98 13.35 -4.82
CA THR A 906 60.49 14.11 -3.69
C THR A 906 61.27 13.20 -2.75
N LEU A 907 62.40 13.68 -2.24
CA LEU A 907 63.17 13.06 -1.16
C LEU A 907 63.35 14.10 -0.05
N THR A 908 62.91 13.79 1.16
CA THR A 908 63.10 14.63 2.35
C THR A 908 64.04 13.92 3.31
N LEU A 909 65.13 14.55 3.69
CA LEU A 909 66.11 14.02 4.64
C LEU A 909 65.98 14.78 5.97
N ASN A 910 65.85 14.04 7.06
CA ASN A 910 65.79 14.58 8.41
C ASN A 910 66.99 14.09 9.23
N ALA A 911 68.06 14.89 9.29
CA ALA A 911 69.28 14.52 10.01
C ALA A 911 69.06 14.36 11.51
N LYS A 912 68.12 15.13 12.11
CA LYS A 912 67.83 15.03 13.55
C LYS A 912 67.19 13.70 13.94
N LYS A 913 66.28 13.19 13.10
CA LYS A 913 65.61 11.89 13.31
C LYS A 913 66.36 10.73 12.63
N CYS A 914 67.36 11.04 11.82
CA CYS A 914 68.03 10.09 10.95
C CYS A 914 67.08 9.33 10.02
N THR A 915 66.05 10.03 9.53
CA THR A 915 65.02 9.45 8.64
C THR A 915 65.05 10.10 7.27
N PHE A 916 64.58 9.36 6.27
CA PHE A 916 64.18 9.90 4.99
C PHE A 916 62.68 9.67 4.77
N SER A 917 62.06 10.54 3.97
CA SER A 917 60.77 10.26 3.35
C SER A 917 60.89 10.46 1.85
N LEU A 918 60.40 9.52 1.06
CA LEU A 918 60.24 9.70 -0.38
C LEU A 918 58.76 9.75 -0.71
N TYR A 919 58.43 10.55 -1.72
CA TYR A 919 57.09 10.62 -2.27
C TYR A 919 57.15 10.65 -3.79
N LEU A 920 56.47 9.69 -4.42
CA LEU A 920 56.30 9.59 -5.86
C LEU A 920 54.81 9.66 -6.19
N GLN A 921 54.44 10.58 -7.07
CA GLN A 921 53.13 10.60 -7.73
C GLN A 921 53.33 10.87 -9.22
N GLY A 922 52.36 10.50 -10.04
CA GLY A 922 52.37 10.95 -11.42
C GLY A 922 51.29 10.39 -12.32
N GLN A 923 51.30 10.94 -13.53
CA GLN A 923 50.33 10.65 -14.57
C GLN A 923 51.05 10.28 -15.85
N VAL A 924 50.63 9.20 -16.49
CA VAL A 924 51.15 8.75 -17.78
C VAL A 924 50.17 9.12 -18.89
N PHE A 925 50.69 9.64 -19.99
CA PHE A 925 49.90 9.84 -21.21
C PHE A 925 49.63 8.50 -21.89
N GLY A 926 48.41 8.33 -22.37
CA GLY A 926 47.98 7.12 -23.05
C GLY A 926 46.73 7.36 -23.90
N SER A 927 46.18 6.26 -24.38
CA SER A 927 44.93 6.23 -25.11
C SER A 927 44.00 5.18 -24.52
N GLY A 928 42.71 5.43 -24.65
CA GLY A 928 41.67 4.57 -24.11
C GLY A 928 40.43 4.57 -24.98
N GLU A 929 39.53 3.66 -24.66
CA GLU A 929 38.19 3.61 -25.24
C GLU A 929 37.19 3.62 -24.10
N GLN A 930 36.24 4.56 -24.17
CA GLN A 930 35.08 4.59 -23.31
C GLN A 930 33.87 4.13 -24.12
N TRP A 931 33.17 3.12 -23.64
CA TRP A 931 31.92 2.65 -24.21
C TRP A 931 30.77 2.93 -23.24
N ASP A 932 29.67 3.44 -23.76
CA ASP A 932 28.38 3.52 -23.06
C ASP A 932 27.23 3.19 -24.03
N TYR A 933 25.99 3.39 -23.60
CA TYR A 933 24.80 3.13 -24.45
C TYR A 933 24.71 4.03 -25.70
N LYS A 934 25.51 5.09 -25.81
CA LYS A 934 25.57 5.98 -26.98
C LYS A 934 26.63 5.57 -27.99
N GLY A 935 27.57 4.71 -27.61
CA GLY A 935 28.60 4.17 -28.50
C GLY A 935 29.97 4.06 -27.84
N THR A 936 30.99 3.76 -28.64
CA THR A 936 32.41 3.78 -28.23
C THR A 936 33.05 5.10 -28.65
N GLU A 937 33.68 5.79 -27.71
CA GLU A 937 34.50 6.98 -27.93
C GLU A 937 35.95 6.69 -27.56
N ALA A 938 36.85 6.82 -28.52
CA ALA A 938 38.28 6.75 -28.27
C ALA A 938 38.75 8.10 -27.69
N TYR A 939 39.59 8.05 -26.66
CA TYR A 939 40.17 9.24 -26.06
C TYR A 939 41.68 9.08 -25.86
N SER A 940 42.37 10.20 -25.72
CA SER A 940 43.78 10.25 -25.32
C SER A 940 43.94 11.23 -24.18
N GLY A 941 44.70 10.88 -23.17
CA GLY A 941 44.81 11.70 -21.98
C GLY A 941 45.82 11.15 -20.97
N TYR A 942 45.86 11.80 -19.82
CA TYR A 942 46.72 11.45 -18.71
C TYR A 942 45.95 10.65 -17.66
N ARG A 943 46.55 9.57 -17.14
CA ARG A 943 45.97 8.78 -16.03
C ARG A 943 46.98 8.61 -14.91
N TRP A 944 46.49 8.74 -13.68
CA TRP A 944 47.27 8.55 -12.45
C TRP A 944 47.68 7.08 -12.28
N PHE A 945 48.93 6.85 -11.89
CA PHE A 945 49.36 5.59 -11.26
C PHE A 945 49.30 5.70 -9.73
N ASN A 946 49.43 4.58 -9.01
CA ASN A 946 49.46 4.56 -7.54
C ASN A 946 50.58 5.46 -7.00
N SER A 947 50.24 6.51 -6.26
CA SER A 947 51.20 7.30 -5.53
C SER A 947 51.81 6.48 -4.39
N VAL A 948 53.07 6.73 -4.08
CA VAL A 948 53.84 5.99 -3.08
C VAL A 948 54.50 6.96 -2.13
N HIS A 949 54.33 6.73 -0.83
CA HIS A 949 55.04 7.39 0.25
C HIS A 949 55.81 6.34 1.05
N VAL A 950 57.12 6.50 1.18
CA VAL A 950 57.94 5.62 2.02
C VAL A 950 58.72 6.48 2.99
N GLU A 951 58.61 6.14 4.27
CA GLU A 951 59.50 6.63 5.32
C GLU A 951 60.41 5.51 5.77
N GLY A 952 61.67 5.84 5.97
CA GLY A 952 62.65 4.89 6.43
C GLY A 952 63.81 5.57 7.13
N MET A 953 64.73 4.76 7.61
CA MET A 953 65.95 5.24 8.24
C MET A 953 67.02 5.49 7.20
N VAL A 954 67.77 6.57 7.38
CA VAL A 954 68.98 6.79 6.61
C VAL A 954 70.03 5.81 7.14
N THR A 955 70.51 4.93 6.26
CA THR A 955 71.53 3.91 6.59
C THR A 955 72.92 4.29 6.09
N SER A 956 73.03 5.28 5.20
CA SER A 956 74.29 5.88 4.75
C SER A 956 74.03 7.31 4.25
N SER A 957 74.97 8.23 4.51
CA SER A 957 74.97 9.58 3.95
C SER A 957 75.30 9.61 2.45
N GLY A 958 75.97 8.57 1.93
CA GLY A 958 76.34 8.44 0.52
C GLY A 958 75.34 7.64 -0.33
N SER A 959 74.39 6.94 0.27
CA SER A 959 73.40 6.13 -0.46
C SER A 959 72.20 5.79 0.42
N ILE A 960 70.99 6.03 -0.09
CA ILE A 960 69.73 5.61 0.54
C ILE A 960 69.04 4.64 -0.40
N SER A 961 69.16 3.34 -0.12
CA SER A 961 68.55 2.29 -0.94
C SER A 961 67.81 1.28 -0.08
N GLY A 962 66.71 0.76 -0.60
CA GLY A 962 65.93 -0.26 0.10
C GLY A 962 64.80 -0.80 -0.73
N SER A 963 64.14 -1.81 -0.17
CA SER A 963 62.86 -2.31 -0.67
C SER A 963 61.98 -2.63 0.52
N SER A 964 60.71 -2.22 0.47
CA SER A 964 59.74 -2.50 1.53
C SER A 964 58.38 -2.84 0.94
N SER A 965 57.62 -3.68 1.65
CA SER A 965 56.22 -3.87 1.35
C SER A 965 55.42 -2.79 2.07
N VAL A 966 54.76 -1.90 1.32
CA VAL A 966 53.95 -0.83 1.88
C VAL A 966 52.47 -1.19 1.82
N PRO A 967 51.66 -0.89 2.85
CA PRO A 967 50.23 -1.11 2.80
C PRO A 967 49.59 -0.26 1.71
N LEU A 968 48.61 -0.83 1.02
CA LEU A 968 47.77 -0.11 0.08
C LEU A 968 46.63 0.56 0.84
N LEU A 969 46.44 1.87 0.63
CA LEU A 969 45.43 2.68 1.29
C LEU A 969 44.55 3.39 0.26
N SER A 970 43.26 3.52 0.56
CA SER A 970 42.36 4.37 -0.21
C SER A 970 42.73 5.86 -0.08
N ARG A 971 42.24 6.69 -1.00
CA ARG A 971 42.40 8.15 -0.89
C ARG A 971 41.79 8.68 0.42
N SER A 972 40.61 8.17 0.81
CA SER A 972 39.97 8.52 2.08
C SER A 972 40.83 8.13 3.30
N GLN A 973 41.46 6.95 3.29
CA GLN A 973 42.40 6.53 4.34
C GLN A 973 43.62 7.45 4.38
N ILE A 974 44.14 7.90 3.23
CA ILE A 974 45.27 8.82 3.13
C ILE A 974 44.92 10.25 3.61
N GLU A 975 43.67 10.67 3.53
CA GLU A 975 43.24 11.99 4.00
C GLU A 975 42.86 12.02 5.49
N ARG A 976 42.49 10.89 6.09
CA ARG A 976 42.13 10.84 7.52
C ARG A 976 43.33 10.94 8.46
N ASN A 977 43.29 11.81 9.47
CA ASN A 977 44.39 11.97 10.43
C ASN A 977 44.42 10.90 11.56
N ASP A 978 43.49 9.94 11.54
CA ASP A 978 43.33 8.92 12.59
C ASP A 978 44.27 7.71 12.40
N ILE A 979 44.81 7.51 11.19
CA ILE A 979 45.76 6.44 10.88
C ILE A 979 47.17 7.03 10.86
N GLU A 980 48.04 6.51 11.73
CA GLU A 980 49.47 6.81 11.67
C GLU A 980 50.05 6.27 10.36
N LYS A 981 50.39 7.19 9.44
CA LYS A 981 50.79 6.88 8.05
C LYS A 981 52.27 7.14 7.85
N THR A 982 53.10 6.16 8.20
CA THR A 982 54.55 6.23 7.98
C THR A 982 54.92 5.84 6.55
N SER A 983 54.35 4.77 6.00
CA SER A 983 54.56 4.35 4.60
C SER A 983 53.27 3.77 4.02
N TRP A 984 52.98 4.09 2.76
CA TRP A 984 51.77 3.65 2.07
C TRP A 984 51.89 3.77 0.55
N ALA A 985 51.04 3.05 -0.16
CA ALA A 985 50.75 3.29 -1.57
C ALA A 985 49.25 3.55 -1.75
N SER A 986 48.86 4.53 -2.56
CA SER A 986 47.44 4.78 -2.83
C SER A 986 46.86 3.65 -3.67
N GLU A 987 45.61 3.26 -3.47
CA GLU A 987 44.88 2.30 -4.31
C GLU A 987 43.72 3.00 -5.04
N LEU A 988 43.31 2.46 -6.20
CA LEU A 988 42.21 3.02 -6.99
C LEU A 988 40.87 2.85 -6.27
N ASP A 989 40.05 3.91 -6.19
CA ASP A 989 38.77 3.89 -5.46
C ASP A 989 37.82 2.75 -5.90
N GLY A 990 37.86 2.39 -7.19
CA GLY A 990 37.11 1.24 -7.70
C GLY A 990 37.52 -0.08 -7.02
N VAL A 991 38.81 -0.30 -6.80
CA VAL A 991 39.31 -1.48 -6.07
C VAL A 991 38.93 -1.41 -4.60
N VAL A 992 38.94 -0.22 -4.00
CA VAL A 992 38.53 -0.01 -2.60
C VAL A 992 37.07 -0.39 -2.39
N GLY A 993 36.18 0.03 -3.27
CA GLY A 993 34.77 -0.38 -3.19
C GLY A 993 34.55 -1.89 -3.40
N ALA A 994 35.46 -2.56 -4.13
CA ALA A 994 35.37 -3.99 -4.39
C ALA A 994 35.90 -4.86 -3.24
N LEU A 995 37.06 -4.50 -2.69
CA LEU A 995 37.73 -5.29 -1.64
C LEU A 995 37.44 -4.80 -0.22
N GLY A 996 36.91 -3.58 -0.07
CA GLY A 996 36.80 -2.88 1.20
C GLY A 996 38.15 -2.33 1.69
N GLU A 997 38.10 -1.37 2.64
CA GLU A 997 39.28 -0.69 3.17
C GLU A 997 40.32 -1.61 3.83
N ASN A 998 39.90 -2.79 4.31
CA ASN A 998 40.77 -3.77 4.97
C ASN A 998 41.33 -4.84 4.01
N GLY A 999 40.84 -4.90 2.76
CA GLY A 999 41.17 -5.93 1.79
C GLY A 999 42.27 -5.55 0.78
N LEU A 1000 42.87 -4.36 0.93
CA LEU A 1000 43.73 -3.77 -0.12
C LEU A 1000 45.12 -4.41 -0.19
N GLY A 1001 45.60 -5.09 0.85
CA GLY A 1001 46.91 -5.76 0.84
C GLY A 1001 48.10 -4.81 0.87
N SER A 1002 49.22 -5.22 0.27
CA SER A 1002 50.47 -4.44 0.24
C SER A 1002 51.18 -4.54 -1.12
N MET A 1003 52.08 -3.60 -1.39
CA MET A 1003 52.86 -3.50 -2.62
C MET A 1003 54.34 -3.36 -2.31
N ALA A 1004 55.20 -4.13 -2.99
CA ALA A 1004 56.65 -3.97 -2.87
C ALA A 1004 57.13 -2.74 -3.64
N VAL A 1005 57.81 -1.84 -2.93
CA VAL A 1005 58.43 -0.63 -3.48
C VAL A 1005 59.92 -0.73 -3.26
N SER A 1006 60.71 -0.51 -4.31
CA SER A 1006 62.17 -0.40 -4.24
C SER A 1006 62.63 1.00 -4.58
N TRP A 1007 63.65 1.49 -3.89
CA TRP A 1007 64.23 2.81 -4.12
C TRP A 1007 65.76 2.78 -3.99
N GLN A 1008 66.39 3.74 -4.66
CA GLN A 1008 67.83 3.97 -4.58
C GLN A 1008 68.12 5.44 -4.83
N PHE A 1009 68.74 6.12 -3.87
CA PHE A 1009 69.16 7.51 -3.96
C PHE A 1009 70.64 7.65 -3.62
N ALA A 1010 71.34 8.54 -4.31
CA ALA A 1010 72.73 8.90 -4.02
C ALA A 1010 72.93 10.40 -4.25
N PRO A 1011 73.86 11.06 -3.54
CA PRO A 1011 74.25 12.42 -3.85
C PRO A 1011 74.66 12.59 -5.32
N ALA A 1012 74.38 13.77 -5.87
CA ALA A 1012 74.61 14.05 -7.29
C ALA A 1012 75.87 14.88 -7.58
N ASP A 1013 76.59 15.27 -6.53
CA ASP A 1013 77.75 16.17 -6.50
C ASP A 1013 79.04 15.51 -5.99
#